data_AF-A0AAV1T5M6-F1
#
_entry.id   AF-A0AAV1T5M6-F1
#
_cell.length_a   1.000
_cell.length_b   1.000
_cell.length_c   1.000
_cell.angle_alpha   90.00
_cell.angle_beta   90.00
_cell.angle_gamma   90.00
#
_symmetry.space_group_name_H-M   'P 1'
#
loop_
_entity.id
_entity.type
_entity.pdbx_description
1 polymer ?
#
loop_
_entity_poly.entity_id
_entity_poly.type
_entity_poly.pdbx_seq_one_letter_code
_entity_poly.pdbx_strand_id
1 'polypeptide(L)'
;MDLLSLEVLSECTFFPHDYMQQYKRQVNELMKHTEKLLEDQEALEADGEETIELEDSDVHVITVPSQTVWQNLCALEDLRNLLNETLEMYQLKVQESVALVRANSVLKRMSSSSSIVPSDECSSSSEDVDEAEETGFQDVKPVKSRKAAEALNNDVTQRVQNALKNHEEFERFKAIALEFGLGNQSVEAFYGYLAQHIPPPILDSIALDFARLLPQAAQRVPLLKAHYEHMQKDLARPSIASFRNKSYSMASSSRISASSIGSSDEEDEEYPSTIRLRSFNHLVFVIHGIGQHIDFRDGEFKSWTEQTGIEGGNHAFRDIFRGMLETTFQDIPMALEMQSIEWHEDLHEPTGLDNIFDLISPEGASVIREFNKETFMDVLYYLSPRYGQLIVDSVTQQLNDKYRIFMNEHPSWDGKVSIFAHSLGSMISYDILTHKPGEVASNGVCFPGLEFEIDNFFGVGSPVGVMILARGDLNIDEGKFTPGIKIPACRRYFNVYHPIDPVAYRIEPLIKQEMHDKEPVQLLQYSAVKGQAFGQLQEEWEGLTSPVHGFPYRHDYVMRRRKHEQGMMEVAFAAASHSSYWMSDDVVLFTLMQLCHPVVDILHRYMSARVPLPKLARNIVELTPHTTILLSATALVRDRCTGLSREQIVLIDKDRLYFLPRLNEVACRRKWRLELTATTKVMCGEDSFTMKIIQSQSSTVACETTAPLATSNATLDDEHIFKASSMQVRDAWMDAIVKTIARVAPDPFGGKASRDTVNLVDLPTGKSIDYFNATKAGFVKEKTINGWYDSWNDRWLVLGDDHLSCYENSPKLDFAGQFSLQKTKAFCYEREYLIRVVARRGAACEMRVLDQESFNQWVEVLERIPMVNIIHHKDLLENSPSSVLIMNEGSKGDFDGDQRANKAGEWLKTKIEGYKIKQDENYQEYVTFVIQVASSTAGSSVVHRRYSEFADLHRQLRKMFQHEQIPALPGTRMWNKFEPNYLKQKVIGLHGYLSEVCKRCANTRAQPLFLEFLELAPPVFLETKMLSEKEDSDH
;
A
#
# COMPACT_ATOMS: atom_id res chain seq x y z
N MET A 1 -13.06 11.40 42.44
CA MET A 1 -13.32 11.62 41.00
C MET A 1 -12.72 10.44 40.30
N ASP A 2 -13.41 9.82 39.35
CA ASP A 2 -12.76 8.84 38.48
C ASP A 2 -11.70 9.56 37.63
N LEU A 3 -10.46 9.09 37.71
CA LEU A 3 -9.34 9.55 36.87
C LEU A 3 -9.29 8.83 35.51
N LEU A 4 -10.34 8.06 35.19
CA LEU A 4 -10.45 7.21 34.00
C LEU A 4 -11.24 7.86 32.84
N SER A 5 -11.83 9.04 33.02
CA SER A 5 -12.36 9.82 31.89
C SER A 5 -11.33 10.85 31.41
N LEU A 6 -11.08 10.86 30.09
CA LEU A 6 -10.13 11.78 29.45
C LEU A 6 -10.48 13.26 29.71
N GLU A 7 -11.77 13.55 29.91
CA GLU A 7 -12.35 14.88 30.12
C GLU A 7 -11.88 15.59 31.40
N VAL A 8 -11.28 14.87 32.34
CA VAL A 8 -10.79 15.42 33.63
C VAL A 8 -9.32 15.85 33.56
N LEU A 9 -8.58 15.46 32.52
CA LEU A 9 -7.16 15.79 32.33
C LEU A 9 -7.00 17.11 31.57
N SER A 10 -6.00 17.91 31.94
CA SER A 10 -5.63 19.12 31.20
C SER A 10 -4.79 18.77 29.95
N GLU A 11 -4.89 19.60 28.90
CA GLU A 11 -4.14 19.44 27.62
C GLU A 11 -2.61 19.25 27.81
N CYS A 12 -2.08 19.70 28.95
CA CYS A 12 -0.75 19.37 29.43
C CYS A 12 -0.79 18.98 30.92
N THR A 13 0.01 17.99 31.29
CA THR A 13 0.23 17.54 32.68
C THR A 13 1.72 17.64 32.99
N PHE A 14 2.07 18.28 34.10
CA PHE A 14 3.45 18.62 34.44
C PHE A 14 4.00 17.67 35.51
N PHE A 15 4.96 16.83 35.11
CA PHE A 15 5.68 15.91 35.98
C PHE A 15 7.12 16.38 36.22
N PRO A 16 7.66 16.28 37.44
CA PRO A 16 9.10 16.46 37.69
C PRO A 16 9.92 15.45 36.88
N HIS A 17 11.02 15.91 36.28
CA HIS A 17 11.91 15.07 35.48
C HIS A 17 12.42 13.83 36.25
N ASP A 18 12.79 14.02 37.51
CA ASP A 18 13.34 12.95 38.34
C ASP A 18 12.27 11.92 38.74
N TYR A 19 11.00 12.34 38.84
CA TYR A 19 9.86 11.43 38.98
C TYR A 19 9.67 10.58 37.72
N MET A 20 9.76 11.16 36.53
CA MET A 20 9.70 10.38 35.28
C MET A 20 10.86 9.37 35.17
N GLN A 21 12.04 9.68 35.71
CA GLN A 21 13.14 8.73 35.83
C GLN A 21 12.93 7.65 36.91
N GLN A 22 12.12 7.90 37.93
CA GLN A 22 11.73 6.90 38.93
C GLN A 22 10.65 5.97 38.36
N TYR A 23 9.59 6.53 37.78
CA TYR A 23 8.52 5.79 37.10
C TYR A 23 9.08 4.85 36.02
N LYS A 24 9.99 5.33 35.17
CA LYS A 24 10.66 4.49 34.16
C LYS A 24 11.50 3.35 34.77
N ARG A 25 12.03 3.51 35.98
CA ARG A 25 12.74 2.41 36.68
C ARG A 25 11.75 1.36 37.21
N GLN A 26 10.67 1.79 37.87
CA GLN A 26 9.64 0.88 38.38
C GLN A 26 8.99 0.06 37.26
N VAL A 27 8.66 0.68 36.12
CA VAL A 27 8.13 -0.04 34.94
C VAL A 27 9.15 -1.04 34.38
N ASN A 28 10.45 -0.69 34.33
CA ASN A 28 11.49 -1.61 33.89
C ASN A 28 11.73 -2.78 34.85
N GLU A 29 11.53 -2.60 36.16
CA GLU A 29 11.60 -3.69 37.15
C GLU A 29 10.38 -4.62 37.04
N LEU A 30 9.20 -4.07 36.81
CA LEU A 30 7.95 -4.81 36.60
C LEU A 30 7.98 -5.66 35.32
N MET A 31 8.53 -5.14 34.22
CA MET A 31 8.80 -5.94 33.02
C MET A 31 9.75 -7.09 33.32
N LYS A 32 10.91 -6.83 33.96
CA LYS A 32 11.89 -7.89 34.29
C LYS A 32 11.36 -9.00 35.20
N HIS A 33 10.51 -8.67 36.17
CA HIS A 33 9.89 -9.67 37.02
C HIS A 33 8.83 -10.50 36.26
N THR A 34 8.26 -9.96 35.19
CA THR A 34 7.32 -10.65 34.30
C THR A 34 8.07 -11.51 33.27
N GLU A 35 9.12 -10.98 32.65
CA GLU A 35 10.06 -11.70 31.77
C GLU A 35 10.62 -12.93 32.51
N LYS A 36 11.12 -12.76 33.74
CA LYS A 36 11.61 -13.89 34.53
C LYS A 36 10.53 -14.92 34.87
N LEU A 37 9.29 -14.50 35.14
CA LEU A 37 8.19 -15.44 35.41
C LEU A 37 7.86 -16.31 34.19
N LEU A 38 8.03 -15.76 32.97
CA LEU A 38 7.91 -16.49 31.71
C LEU A 38 9.11 -17.42 31.48
N GLU A 39 10.35 -16.95 31.69
CA GLU A 39 11.56 -17.79 31.62
C GLU A 39 11.51 -18.97 32.59
N ASP A 40 11.09 -18.73 33.85
CA ASP A 40 10.90 -19.77 34.87
C ASP A 40 9.75 -20.75 34.49
N GLN A 41 8.79 -20.35 33.66
CA GLN A 41 7.72 -21.22 33.16
C GLN A 41 8.14 -22.02 31.92
N GLU A 42 8.78 -21.40 30.92
CA GLU A 42 9.30 -22.10 29.73
C GLU A 42 10.31 -23.20 30.12
N ALA A 43 11.09 -22.98 31.18
CA ALA A 43 11.97 -23.99 31.75
C ALA A 43 11.21 -25.22 32.31
N LEU A 44 10.03 -25.02 32.89
CA LEU A 44 9.17 -26.11 33.42
C LEU A 44 8.48 -26.90 32.30
N GLU A 45 8.28 -26.30 31.13
CA GLU A 45 7.76 -27.00 29.94
C GLU A 45 8.87 -27.79 29.19
N ALA A 46 10.16 -27.51 29.48
CA ALA A 46 11.31 -28.21 28.90
C ALA A 46 11.77 -29.44 29.72
N ASP A 47 11.77 -29.36 31.05
CA ASP A 47 12.08 -30.50 31.95
C ASP A 47 10.84 -31.41 32.11
N GLY A 48 10.56 -32.23 31.09
CA GLY A 48 9.31 -32.98 30.99
C GLY A 48 9.05 -34.05 32.07
N GLU A 49 8.03 -33.82 32.90
CA GLU A 49 7.39 -34.81 33.77
C GLU A 49 6.04 -35.31 33.20
N GLU A 50 5.44 -36.32 33.85
CA GLU A 50 4.36 -37.15 33.30
C GLU A 50 3.02 -36.40 33.11
N THR A 51 2.62 -36.14 31.86
CA THR A 51 1.24 -35.79 31.50
C THR A 51 0.29 -36.97 31.76
N ILE A 52 -0.72 -36.75 32.59
CA ILE A 52 -1.75 -37.77 32.90
C ILE A 52 -2.94 -37.55 31.95
N GLU A 53 -3.17 -38.49 31.04
CA GLU A 53 -4.40 -38.53 30.24
C GLU A 53 -5.59 -38.93 31.14
N LEU A 54 -6.60 -38.06 31.20
CA LEU A 54 -7.88 -38.35 31.84
C LEU A 54 -8.86 -38.84 30.76
N GLU A 55 -9.28 -40.10 30.86
CA GLU A 55 -10.26 -40.68 29.93
C GLU A 55 -11.55 -39.82 29.87
N ASP A 56 -12.11 -39.66 28.67
CA ASP A 56 -13.29 -38.84 28.31
C ASP A 56 -13.18 -37.30 28.38
N SER A 57 -12.00 -36.67 28.18
CA SER A 57 -11.96 -35.23 27.78
C SER A 57 -10.73 -34.79 26.96
N ASP A 58 -10.94 -33.92 25.96
CA ASP A 58 -9.91 -33.25 25.14
C ASP A 58 -9.15 -32.14 25.91
N VAL A 59 -8.67 -32.43 27.13
CA VAL A 59 -7.99 -31.45 28.00
C VAL A 59 -6.65 -32.02 28.46
N HIS A 60 -5.55 -31.54 27.86
CA HIS A 60 -4.21 -31.83 28.38
C HIS A 60 -4.02 -31.13 29.74
N VAL A 61 -3.61 -31.89 30.75
CA VAL A 61 -3.35 -31.40 32.12
C VAL A 61 -1.88 -31.61 32.46
N ILE A 62 -1.18 -30.53 32.83
CA ILE A 62 0.22 -30.53 33.25
C ILE A 62 0.30 -30.59 34.78
N THR A 63 1.18 -31.46 35.29
CA THR A 63 1.40 -31.76 36.71
C THR A 63 2.45 -30.81 37.31
N VAL A 64 2.02 -29.61 37.74
CA VAL A 64 2.95 -28.63 38.34
C VAL A 64 3.17 -28.90 39.85
N PRO A 65 4.43 -28.99 40.35
CA PRO A 65 4.71 -29.19 41.76
C PRO A 65 4.13 -28.07 42.65
N SER A 66 3.54 -28.44 43.79
CA SER A 66 2.86 -27.49 44.69
C SER A 66 3.75 -26.39 45.25
N GLN A 67 5.06 -26.64 45.38
CA GLN A 67 6.06 -25.64 45.76
C GLN A 67 6.27 -24.59 44.65
N THR A 68 6.28 -25.02 43.39
CA THR A 68 6.38 -24.15 42.21
C THR A 68 5.11 -23.30 42.05
N VAL A 69 3.92 -23.90 42.21
CA VAL A 69 2.64 -23.16 42.23
C VAL A 69 2.64 -22.09 43.32
N TRP A 70 3.14 -22.41 44.52
CA TRP A 70 3.28 -21.43 45.61
C TRP A 70 4.27 -20.30 45.28
N GLN A 71 5.42 -20.63 44.68
CA GLN A 71 6.41 -19.62 44.26
C GLN A 71 5.84 -18.67 43.21
N ASN A 72 5.14 -19.18 42.20
CA ASN A 72 4.52 -18.36 41.15
C ASN A 72 3.38 -17.49 41.72
N LEU A 73 2.59 -18.01 42.67
CA LEU A 73 1.59 -17.20 43.40
C LEU A 73 2.23 -16.05 44.19
N CYS A 74 3.35 -16.28 44.88
CA CYS A 74 4.08 -15.20 45.56
C CYS A 74 4.64 -14.16 44.58
N ALA A 75 5.23 -14.59 43.46
CA ALA A 75 5.77 -13.67 42.45
C ALA A 75 4.68 -12.83 41.78
N LEU A 76 3.51 -13.41 41.51
CA LEU A 76 2.34 -12.69 40.99
C LEU A 76 1.73 -11.73 42.03
N GLU A 77 1.76 -12.07 43.31
CA GLU A 77 1.38 -11.17 44.41
C GLU A 77 2.34 -9.97 44.52
N ASP A 78 3.66 -10.20 44.47
CA ASP A 78 4.67 -9.13 44.47
C ASP A 78 4.55 -8.22 43.23
N LEU A 79 4.33 -8.80 42.04
CA LEU A 79 4.03 -8.04 40.81
C LEU A 79 2.77 -7.18 40.94
N ARG A 80 1.69 -7.71 41.53
CA ARG A 80 0.45 -6.97 41.78
C ARG A 80 0.68 -5.79 42.73
N ASN A 81 1.47 -5.99 43.78
CA ASN A 81 1.77 -4.94 44.75
C ASN A 81 2.65 -3.84 44.14
N LEU A 82 3.69 -4.19 43.37
CA LEU A 82 4.51 -3.23 42.64
C LEU A 82 3.70 -2.43 41.59
N LEU A 83 2.76 -3.10 40.90
CA LEU A 83 1.85 -2.44 39.95
C LEU A 83 0.94 -1.42 40.65
N ASN A 84 0.33 -1.82 41.77
CA ASN A 84 -0.56 -0.96 42.55
C ASN A 84 0.19 0.26 43.12
N GLU A 85 1.36 0.08 43.74
CA GLU A 85 2.20 1.19 44.23
C GLU A 85 2.58 2.16 43.10
N THR A 86 2.96 1.63 41.93
CA THR A 86 3.33 2.45 40.77
C THR A 86 2.13 3.23 40.23
N LEU A 87 0.93 2.62 40.22
CA LEU A 87 -0.31 3.25 39.79
C LEU A 87 -0.78 4.33 40.77
N GLU A 88 -0.77 4.07 42.08
CA GLU A 88 -1.11 5.06 43.11
C GLU A 88 -0.16 6.27 43.08
N MET A 89 1.15 6.01 42.98
CA MET A 89 2.16 7.07 42.78
C MET A 89 1.87 7.93 41.55
N TYR A 90 1.49 7.32 40.43
CA TYR A 90 1.19 8.05 39.20
C TYR A 90 -0.10 8.89 39.31
N GLN A 91 -1.16 8.30 39.87
CA GLN A 91 -2.42 9.02 40.15
C GLN A 91 -2.20 10.20 41.12
N LEU A 92 -1.37 10.04 42.14
CA LEU A 92 -1.00 11.10 43.07
C LEU A 92 -0.27 12.25 42.36
N LYS A 93 0.67 11.96 41.44
CA LYS A 93 1.36 13.00 40.67
C LYS A 93 0.48 13.71 39.64
N VAL A 94 -0.50 13.02 39.06
CA VAL A 94 -1.56 13.67 38.26
C VAL A 94 -2.36 14.66 39.13
N GLN A 95 -2.76 14.25 40.35
CA GLN A 95 -3.49 15.13 41.28
C GLN A 95 -2.66 16.34 41.73
N GLU A 96 -1.38 16.16 42.06
CA GLU A 96 -0.45 17.27 42.36
C GLU A 96 -0.34 18.26 41.20
N SER A 97 -0.22 17.76 39.96
CA SER A 97 -0.14 18.60 38.77
C SER A 97 -1.42 19.42 38.53
N VAL A 98 -2.59 18.79 38.65
CA VAL A 98 -3.90 19.46 38.51
C VAL A 98 -4.08 20.52 39.62
N ALA A 99 -3.61 20.26 40.84
CA ALA A 99 -3.60 21.25 41.92
C ALA A 99 -2.68 22.45 41.60
N LEU A 100 -1.49 22.20 41.05
CA LEU A 100 -0.53 23.24 40.68
C LEU A 100 -1.06 24.17 39.56
N VAL A 101 -1.67 23.59 38.52
CA VAL A 101 -2.32 24.33 37.43
C VAL A 101 -3.48 25.17 37.96
N ARG A 102 -4.32 24.60 38.84
CA ARG A 102 -5.43 25.31 39.48
C ARG A 102 -4.92 26.49 40.34
N ALA A 103 -3.87 26.29 41.14
CA ALA A 103 -3.27 27.36 41.96
C ALA A 103 -2.71 28.52 41.12
N ASN A 104 -1.98 28.23 40.03
CA ASN A 104 -1.49 29.24 39.10
C ASN A 104 -2.63 30.02 38.43
N SER A 105 -3.75 29.36 38.09
CA SER A 105 -4.93 30.05 37.53
C SER A 105 -5.58 31.04 38.51
N VAL A 106 -5.50 30.79 39.82
CA VAL A 106 -6.01 31.69 40.87
C VAL A 106 -5.07 32.87 41.07
N LEU A 107 -3.76 32.65 41.15
CA LEU A 107 -2.75 33.71 41.23
C LEU A 107 -2.84 34.70 40.05
N LYS A 108 -3.12 34.21 38.84
CA LYS A 108 -3.32 35.03 37.64
C LYS A 108 -4.61 35.87 37.65
N ARG A 109 -5.59 35.55 38.52
CA ARG A 109 -6.81 36.36 38.74
C ARG A 109 -6.66 37.34 39.90
N MET A 110 -5.90 36.99 40.94
CA MET A 110 -5.65 37.87 42.09
C MET A 110 -4.69 39.02 41.75
N SER A 111 -3.76 38.79 40.82
CA SER A 111 -2.84 39.83 40.31
C SER A 111 -3.50 40.87 39.38
N SER A 112 -4.76 40.68 38.99
CA SER A 112 -5.54 41.61 38.17
C SER A 112 -6.52 42.51 38.97
N SER A 113 -6.43 42.55 40.30
CA SER A 113 -7.40 43.26 41.15
C SER A 113 -6.81 44.01 42.36
N SER A 114 -5.83 44.88 42.14
CA SER A 114 -5.40 46.02 43.00
C SER A 114 -4.17 46.71 42.36
N SER A 115 -3.91 48.02 42.50
CA SER A 115 -4.72 49.11 43.08
C SER A 115 -4.19 50.50 42.66
N ILE A 116 -5.11 51.38 42.23
CA ILE A 116 -5.30 52.80 42.63
C ILE A 116 -4.11 53.81 42.56
N VAL A 117 -4.42 54.96 41.95
CA VAL A 117 -3.64 56.18 41.57
C VAL A 117 -3.73 57.24 42.71
N PRO A 118 -2.75 58.17 42.99
CA PRO A 118 -2.62 59.44 42.22
C PRO A 118 -1.29 60.27 42.22
N SER A 119 -1.08 61.02 41.13
CA SER A 119 -0.60 62.43 40.96
C SER A 119 -0.13 62.61 39.50
N ASP A 120 -0.74 63.44 38.63
CA ASP A 120 -0.83 64.93 38.57
C ASP A 120 0.53 65.57 38.14
N GLU A 121 0.68 66.45 37.13
CA GLU A 121 -0.16 67.16 36.13
C GLU A 121 0.84 67.78 35.08
N CYS A 122 0.57 68.35 33.88
CA CYS A 122 -0.60 68.81 33.11
C CYS A 122 -0.25 68.94 31.59
N SER A 123 -1.23 69.21 30.71
CA SER A 123 -1.15 69.82 29.34
C SER A 123 -0.49 69.02 28.19
N SER A 124 -0.84 69.18 26.90
CA SER A 124 -2.06 69.75 26.24
C SER A 124 -2.08 69.41 24.73
N SER A 125 -3.28 69.15 24.17
CA SER A 125 -3.72 69.35 22.77
C SER A 125 -2.73 69.34 21.60
N SER A 126 -2.92 68.41 20.66
CA SER A 126 -3.28 68.73 19.26
C SER A 126 -3.73 67.47 18.50
N GLU A 127 -4.54 67.68 17.45
CA GLU A 127 -4.71 66.71 16.36
C GLU A 127 -3.54 66.89 15.39
N ASP A 128 -3.04 65.81 14.78
CA ASP A 128 -2.58 65.83 13.39
C ASP A 128 -2.46 64.39 12.85
N VAL A 129 -2.52 64.24 11.53
CA VAL A 129 -2.44 62.96 10.81
C VAL A 129 -1.13 62.89 10.04
N ASP A 130 -0.38 61.80 10.21
CA ASP A 130 0.67 61.41 9.27
C ASP A 130 0.60 59.91 9.00
N GLU A 131 0.40 59.55 7.73
CA GLU A 131 0.49 58.17 7.25
C GLU A 131 1.96 57.83 6.98
N ALA A 132 2.54 56.93 7.77
CA ALA A 132 3.89 56.41 7.54
C ALA A 132 3.82 54.90 7.25
N GLU A 133 4.19 54.51 6.02
CA GLU A 133 4.30 53.11 5.63
C GLU A 133 5.45 52.42 6.41
N GLU A 134 5.12 51.70 7.49
CA GLU A 134 6.10 50.88 8.19
C GLU A 134 6.41 49.60 7.40
N THR A 135 7.21 49.76 6.33
CA THR A 135 7.71 48.64 5.52
C THR A 135 8.53 47.70 6.41
N GLY A 136 7.94 46.58 6.82
CA GLY A 136 8.45 45.68 7.85
C GLY A 136 9.77 44.99 7.50
N PHE A 137 10.88 45.70 7.66
CA PHE A 137 12.22 45.16 7.42
C PHE A 137 12.71 44.35 8.63
N GLN A 138 12.78 43.02 8.50
CA GLN A 138 13.04 42.12 9.62
C GLN A 138 14.55 41.95 9.90
N ASP A 139 14.97 42.28 11.12
CA ASP A 139 16.35 42.14 11.58
C ASP A 139 16.77 40.67 11.81
N VAL A 140 18.03 40.34 11.48
CA VAL A 140 18.58 38.99 11.69
C VAL A 140 19.09 38.82 13.11
N LYS A 141 18.84 37.66 13.73
CA LYS A 141 19.27 37.38 15.11
C LYS A 141 20.80 37.23 15.16
N PRO A 142 21.53 38.07 15.92
CA PRO A 142 22.99 38.01 15.99
C PRO A 142 23.48 36.78 16.78
N VAL A 143 24.68 36.31 16.47
CA VAL A 143 25.27 35.12 17.08
C VAL A 143 25.73 35.41 18.52
N LYS A 144 25.12 34.74 19.51
CA LYS A 144 25.32 35.04 20.93
C LYS A 144 26.45 34.28 21.63
N SER A 145 27.01 33.22 21.03
CA SER A 145 28.08 32.44 21.66
C SER A 145 29.42 32.62 20.92
N ARG A 146 30.49 32.84 21.69
CA ARG A 146 31.83 33.13 21.16
C ARG A 146 32.32 32.08 20.16
N LYS A 147 32.19 30.79 20.49
CA LYS A 147 32.60 29.68 19.62
C LYS A 147 31.81 29.62 18.30
N ALA A 148 30.54 30.00 18.30
CA ALA A 148 29.74 30.05 17.07
C ALA A 148 30.05 31.31 16.24
N ALA A 149 30.35 32.45 16.89
CA ALA A 149 30.79 33.66 16.20
C ALA A 149 32.17 33.48 15.57
N GLU A 150 33.12 32.84 16.26
CA GLU A 150 34.44 32.47 15.74
C GLU A 150 34.31 31.51 14.54
N ALA A 151 33.42 30.51 14.61
CA ALA A 151 33.15 29.59 13.49
C ALA A 151 32.53 30.30 12.28
N LEU A 152 31.47 31.11 12.48
CA LEU A 152 30.81 31.84 11.39
C LEU A 152 31.73 32.91 10.77
N ASN A 153 32.55 33.58 11.58
CA ASN A 153 33.56 34.52 11.09
C ASN A 153 34.57 33.83 10.18
N ASN A 154 35.05 32.64 10.56
CA ASN A 154 36.00 31.88 9.75
C ASN A 154 35.38 31.43 8.41
N ASP A 155 34.13 30.96 8.42
CA ASP A 155 33.41 30.57 7.21
C ASP A 155 33.15 31.75 6.27
N VAL A 156 32.63 32.88 6.77
CA VAL A 156 32.44 34.11 5.98
C VAL A 156 33.79 34.61 5.43
N THR A 157 34.84 34.57 6.25
CA THR A 157 36.21 34.94 5.83
C THR A 157 36.71 34.03 4.70
N GLN A 158 36.48 32.71 4.78
CA GLN A 158 36.87 31.74 3.75
C GLN A 158 36.05 31.89 2.47
N ARG A 159 34.73 32.15 2.57
CA ARG A 159 33.87 32.46 1.42
C ARG A 159 34.33 33.72 0.69
N VAL A 160 34.67 34.78 1.42
CA VAL A 160 35.23 36.02 0.83
C VAL A 160 36.63 35.81 0.26
N GLN A 161 37.50 35.02 0.90
CA GLN A 161 38.83 34.69 0.37
C GLN A 161 38.76 33.92 -0.95
N ASN A 162 37.80 33.00 -1.09
CA ASN A 162 37.59 32.24 -2.33
C ASN A 162 36.95 33.10 -3.44
N ALA A 163 36.20 34.14 -3.08
CA ALA A 163 35.65 35.11 -4.01
C ALA A 163 36.73 36.08 -4.54
N LEU A 164 37.53 36.65 -3.63
CA LEU A 164 38.58 37.62 -3.92
C LEU A 164 39.88 36.90 -4.32
N LYS A 165 40.04 36.68 -5.64
CA LYS A 165 41.19 35.96 -6.23
C LYS A 165 42.54 36.68 -6.10
N ASN A 166 42.62 37.76 -5.32
CA ASN A 166 43.83 38.52 -5.02
C ASN A 166 43.99 38.67 -3.50
N HIS A 167 45.18 38.32 -2.99
CA HIS A 167 45.50 38.43 -1.57
C HIS A 167 45.47 39.88 -1.06
N GLU A 168 45.87 40.86 -1.87
CA GLU A 168 45.85 42.28 -1.49
C GLU A 168 44.42 42.81 -1.30
N GLU A 169 43.47 42.40 -2.16
CA GLU A 169 42.05 42.75 -2.03
C GLU A 169 41.40 42.08 -0.81
N PHE A 170 41.88 40.89 -0.44
CA PHE A 170 41.41 40.17 0.75
C PHE A 170 41.90 40.79 2.06
N GLU A 171 43.17 41.20 2.17
CA GLU A 171 43.63 41.95 3.34
C GLU A 171 42.97 43.35 3.40
N ARG A 172 42.73 43.99 2.25
CA ARG A 172 41.96 45.24 2.18
C ARG A 172 40.51 45.06 2.63
N PHE A 173 39.86 43.94 2.26
CA PHE A 173 38.54 43.57 2.77
C PHE A 173 38.54 43.44 4.29
N LYS A 174 39.52 42.74 4.90
CA LYS A 174 39.59 42.59 6.36
C LYS A 174 39.70 43.93 7.08
N ALA A 175 40.52 44.86 6.58
CA ALA A 175 40.65 46.19 7.16
C ALA A 175 39.31 46.96 7.09
N ILE A 176 38.66 46.95 5.93
CA ILE A 176 37.34 47.58 5.70
C ILE A 176 36.24 46.95 6.58
N ALA A 177 36.24 45.63 6.73
CA ALA A 177 35.30 44.90 7.58
C ALA A 177 35.51 45.19 9.08
N LEU A 178 36.76 45.36 9.51
CA LEU A 178 37.10 45.72 10.88
C LEU A 178 36.65 47.16 11.22
N GLU A 179 36.96 48.14 10.37
CA GLU A 179 36.55 49.53 10.58
C GLU A 179 35.02 49.69 10.52
N PHE A 180 34.33 48.95 9.64
CA PHE A 180 32.86 48.90 9.63
C PHE A 180 32.30 48.26 10.90
N GLY A 181 32.88 47.13 11.37
CA GLY A 181 32.51 46.46 12.61
C GLY A 181 32.74 47.31 13.87
N LEU A 182 33.75 48.19 13.86
CA LEU A 182 34.02 49.18 14.91
C LEU A 182 33.12 50.42 14.81
N GLY A 183 32.41 50.63 13.71
CA GLY A 183 31.51 51.77 13.47
C GLY A 183 32.19 53.00 12.87
N ASN A 184 33.45 52.89 12.43
CA ASN A 184 34.22 53.98 11.83
C ASN A 184 33.97 54.17 10.32
N GLN A 185 33.37 53.18 9.66
CA GLN A 185 33.05 53.21 8.22
C GLN A 185 31.53 53.16 7.99
N SER A 186 31.05 53.88 6.96
CA SER A 186 29.62 53.92 6.65
C SER A 186 29.13 52.67 5.93
N VAL A 187 27.82 52.44 6.02
CA VAL A 187 27.12 51.26 5.47
C VAL A 187 27.20 51.24 3.95
N GLU A 188 27.06 52.40 3.32
CA GLU A 188 27.11 52.60 1.87
C GLU A 188 28.52 52.32 1.34
N ALA A 189 29.56 52.72 2.10
CA ALA A 189 30.95 52.45 1.75
C ALA A 189 31.31 50.97 1.94
N PHE A 190 30.83 50.32 3.01
CA PHE A 190 31.09 48.90 3.26
C PHE A 190 30.32 48.00 2.29
N TYR A 191 29.01 48.21 2.15
CA TYR A 191 28.18 47.41 1.24
C TYR A 191 28.51 47.71 -0.24
N GLY A 192 28.84 48.95 -0.59
CA GLY A 192 29.32 49.29 -1.93
C GLY A 192 30.61 48.55 -2.31
N TYR A 193 31.55 48.40 -1.38
CA TYR A 193 32.74 47.58 -1.59
C TYR A 193 32.40 46.09 -1.80
N LEU A 194 31.49 45.54 -0.98
CA LEU A 194 31.00 44.17 -1.16
C LEU A 194 30.35 43.96 -2.53
N ALA A 195 29.41 44.81 -2.92
CA ALA A 195 28.70 44.71 -4.20
C ALA A 195 29.60 44.92 -5.43
N GLN A 196 30.71 45.66 -5.29
CA GLN A 196 31.68 45.87 -6.37
C GLN A 196 32.68 44.71 -6.53
N HIS A 197 33.12 44.08 -5.43
CA HIS A 197 34.21 43.08 -5.46
C HIS A 197 33.77 41.62 -5.23
N ILE A 198 32.57 41.38 -4.67
CA ILE A 198 32.04 40.02 -4.43
C ILE A 198 31.03 39.65 -5.54
N PRO A 199 31.16 38.48 -6.19
CA PRO A 199 30.21 38.04 -7.21
C PRO A 199 28.76 37.95 -6.69
N PRO A 200 27.76 38.45 -7.43
CA PRO A 200 26.36 38.44 -7.00
C PRO A 200 25.79 37.10 -6.49
N PRO A 201 26.14 35.92 -7.05
CA PRO A 201 25.58 34.63 -6.58
C PRO A 201 25.95 34.22 -5.15
N ILE A 202 26.91 34.91 -4.50
CA ILE A 202 27.31 34.63 -3.11
C ILE A 202 27.23 35.86 -2.19
N LEU A 203 27.06 37.05 -2.76
CA LEU A 203 26.98 38.34 -2.05
C LEU A 203 25.89 38.36 -0.97
N ASP A 204 24.71 37.79 -1.26
CA ASP A 204 23.58 37.65 -0.32
C ASP A 204 23.97 36.84 0.92
N SER A 205 24.43 35.59 0.72
CA SER A 205 24.90 34.72 1.80
C SER A 205 25.99 35.35 2.68
N ILE A 206 26.83 36.22 2.10
CA ILE A 206 27.91 36.91 2.81
C ILE A 206 27.34 38.12 3.58
N ALA A 207 26.44 38.90 2.99
CA ALA A 207 25.80 40.04 3.64
C ALA A 207 24.95 39.61 4.84
N LEU A 208 24.14 38.55 4.70
CA LEU A 208 23.30 38.00 5.77
C LEU A 208 24.12 37.47 6.94
N ASP A 209 25.16 36.68 6.69
CA ASP A 209 25.98 36.10 7.77
C ASP A 209 26.94 37.11 8.39
N PHE A 210 27.48 38.06 7.63
CA PHE A 210 28.23 39.18 8.18
C PHE A 210 27.34 40.05 9.07
N ALA A 211 26.09 40.31 8.67
CA ALA A 211 25.10 40.98 9.52
C ALA A 211 24.86 40.22 10.83
N ARG A 212 24.83 38.88 10.83
CA ARG A 212 24.68 38.05 12.05
C ARG A 212 25.90 38.09 12.98
N LEU A 213 27.08 38.49 12.50
CA LEU A 213 28.27 38.72 13.32
C LEU A 213 28.25 40.09 14.03
N LEU A 214 27.50 41.07 13.52
CA LEU A 214 27.40 42.40 14.11
C LEU A 214 26.47 42.39 15.34
N PRO A 215 26.94 42.73 16.55
CA PRO A 215 26.10 42.74 17.75
C PRO A 215 25.11 43.90 17.76
N GLN A 216 25.49 45.07 17.22
CA GLN A 216 24.66 46.28 17.26
C GLN A 216 23.64 46.33 16.13
N ALA A 217 22.36 46.54 16.46
CA ALA A 217 21.30 46.71 15.47
C ALA A 217 21.54 47.93 14.55
N ALA A 218 22.18 48.98 15.07
CA ALA A 218 22.49 50.21 14.35
C ALA A 218 23.47 50.03 13.15
N GLN A 219 24.28 48.98 13.15
CA GLN A 219 25.12 48.60 11.99
C GLN A 219 24.42 47.53 11.14
N ARG A 220 23.73 46.59 11.80
CA ARG A 220 23.13 45.39 11.20
C ARG A 220 21.91 45.69 10.33
N VAL A 221 20.93 46.44 10.83
CA VAL A 221 19.69 46.72 10.10
C VAL A 221 19.94 47.58 8.85
N PRO A 222 20.77 48.65 8.90
CA PRO A 222 21.12 49.40 7.69
C PRO A 222 21.87 48.56 6.63
N LEU A 223 22.80 47.68 7.03
CA LEU A 223 23.52 46.81 6.09
C LEU A 223 22.56 45.89 5.31
N LEU A 224 21.60 45.30 6.02
CA LEU A 224 20.58 44.45 5.43
C LEU A 224 19.63 45.24 4.51
N LYS A 225 19.25 46.47 4.90
CA LYS A 225 18.44 47.36 4.05
C LYS A 225 19.18 47.74 2.77
N ALA A 226 20.45 48.12 2.86
CA ALA A 226 21.28 48.45 1.70
C ALA A 226 21.41 47.26 0.73
N HIS A 227 21.52 46.04 1.26
CA HIS A 227 21.52 44.83 0.44
C HIS A 227 20.19 44.59 -0.28
N TYR A 228 19.07 44.68 0.44
CA TYR A 228 17.73 44.51 -0.11
C TYR A 228 17.40 45.52 -1.22
N GLU A 229 17.75 46.79 -0.99
CA GLU A 229 17.62 47.85 -1.99
C GLU A 229 18.47 47.62 -3.25
N HIS A 230 19.62 46.94 -3.12
CA HIS A 230 20.46 46.58 -4.25
C HIS A 230 19.83 45.43 -5.07
N MET A 231 19.33 44.39 -4.40
CA MET A 231 18.65 43.27 -5.06
C MET A 231 17.42 43.71 -5.86
N GLN A 232 16.58 44.61 -5.32
CA GLN A 232 15.43 45.15 -6.06
C GLN A 232 15.86 45.87 -7.35
N LYS A 233 16.99 46.60 -7.33
CA LYS A 233 17.47 47.41 -8.46
C LYS A 233 18.08 46.54 -9.57
N ASP A 234 18.70 45.41 -9.24
CA ASP A 234 19.21 44.47 -10.26
C ASP A 234 18.14 43.50 -10.80
N LEU A 235 17.16 43.09 -9.99
CA LEU A 235 15.99 42.32 -10.48
C LEU A 235 15.15 43.08 -11.51
N ALA A 236 15.25 44.41 -11.57
CA ALA A 236 14.59 45.26 -12.55
C ALA A 236 15.28 45.31 -13.93
N ARG A 237 16.40 44.60 -14.15
CA ARG A 237 17.13 44.59 -15.43
C ARG A 237 16.87 43.31 -16.24
N PRO A 238 16.51 43.42 -17.54
CA PRO A 238 16.15 42.25 -18.33
C PRO A 238 17.34 41.45 -18.88
N SER A 239 17.14 40.12 -18.90
CA SER A 239 17.87 39.06 -19.63
C SER A 239 19.19 38.50 -19.04
N ILE A 240 19.15 37.19 -18.75
CA ILE A 240 19.98 36.12 -19.35
C ILE A 240 19.14 34.83 -19.25
N ALA A 241 18.49 34.41 -20.34
CA ALA A 241 17.51 33.31 -20.34
C ALA A 241 17.48 32.47 -21.63
N SER A 242 18.47 32.61 -22.51
CA SER A 242 18.43 32.09 -23.89
C SER A 242 19.21 30.78 -24.13
N PHE A 243 19.84 30.19 -23.11
CA PHE A 243 20.81 29.08 -23.28
C PHE A 243 20.60 27.88 -22.35
N ARG A 244 19.39 27.30 -22.32
CA ARG A 244 19.18 25.85 -22.03
C ARG A 244 17.76 25.38 -22.35
N ASN A 245 17.47 25.13 -23.64
CA ASN A 245 16.33 24.28 -24.01
C ASN A 245 16.50 23.70 -25.43
N LYS A 246 17.08 22.51 -25.53
CA LYS A 246 17.21 21.77 -26.81
C LYS A 246 17.15 20.24 -26.71
N SER A 247 16.89 19.69 -25.52
CA SER A 247 16.84 18.24 -25.26
C SER A 247 15.45 17.71 -24.88
N TYR A 248 14.47 18.59 -24.64
CA TYR A 248 13.16 18.23 -24.07
C TYR A 248 11.97 18.27 -25.05
N SER A 249 12.17 18.65 -26.32
CA SER A 249 11.07 18.96 -27.26
C SER A 249 10.75 17.90 -28.32
N MET A 250 11.26 16.66 -28.22
CA MET A 250 11.01 15.61 -29.24
C MET A 250 10.01 14.50 -28.81
N ALA A 251 9.60 14.44 -27.55
CA ALA A 251 8.80 13.31 -27.03
C ALA A 251 7.28 13.57 -26.88
N SER A 252 6.80 14.81 -27.08
CA SER A 252 5.45 15.24 -26.67
C SER A 252 4.50 15.63 -27.81
N SER A 253 4.92 15.56 -29.08
CA SER A 253 4.14 16.01 -30.24
C SER A 253 3.45 14.89 -31.02
N SER A 254 2.51 14.17 -30.39
CA SER A 254 1.62 13.23 -31.10
C SER A 254 0.22 13.10 -30.51
N ARG A 255 -0.69 13.98 -30.99
CA ARG A 255 -2.15 13.77 -31.10
C ARG A 255 -2.94 13.47 -29.81
N ILE A 256 -3.37 14.53 -29.12
CA ILE A 256 -4.70 14.52 -28.48
C ILE A 256 -5.68 15.16 -29.47
N SER A 257 -6.41 14.33 -30.23
CA SER A 257 -7.49 14.82 -31.11
C SER A 257 -8.79 14.93 -30.30
N ALA A 258 -9.39 16.13 -30.26
CA ALA A 258 -10.54 16.42 -29.40
C ALA A 258 -11.89 16.07 -30.05
N SER A 259 -12.70 15.28 -29.32
CA SER A 259 -14.15 15.13 -29.49
C SER A 259 -14.68 14.35 -28.26
N SER A 260 -15.79 14.69 -27.61
CA SER A 260 -16.86 15.63 -27.98
C SER A 260 -17.59 16.21 -26.76
N ILE A 261 -17.75 17.55 -26.74
CA ILE A 261 -18.90 18.36 -26.27
C ILE A 261 -19.69 17.87 -25.03
N GLY A 262 -19.62 18.67 -23.98
CA GLY A 262 -20.64 18.84 -22.93
C GLY A 262 -20.46 20.25 -22.32
N SER A 263 -21.52 21.04 -22.12
CA SER A 263 -21.40 22.48 -21.90
C SER A 263 -21.49 22.93 -20.44
N SER A 264 -20.52 23.76 -20.03
CA SER A 264 -20.62 24.80 -18.99
C SER A 264 -19.46 25.76 -19.19
N ASP A 265 -19.62 27.03 -18.79
CA ASP A 265 -18.61 28.08 -19.00
C ASP A 265 -17.52 28.03 -17.92
N GLU A 266 -16.42 27.33 -18.20
CA GLU A 266 -15.10 27.62 -17.60
C GLU A 266 -14.25 28.27 -18.73
N GLU A 267 -13.80 29.51 -18.52
CA GLU A 267 -12.83 30.15 -19.40
C GLU A 267 -11.48 29.39 -19.29
N ASP A 268 -10.71 29.29 -20.38
CA ASP A 268 -9.41 28.60 -20.39
C ASP A 268 -8.34 29.40 -19.58
N GLU A 269 -8.46 29.41 -18.25
CA GLU A 269 -7.38 29.85 -17.36
C GLU A 269 -6.12 29.01 -17.64
N GLU A 270 -4.97 29.65 -17.88
CA GLU A 270 -3.70 28.92 -18.11
C GLU A 270 -3.22 28.18 -16.84
N TYR A 271 -3.69 28.64 -15.67
CA TYR A 271 -3.33 28.13 -14.34
C TYR A 271 -4.56 28.03 -13.42
N PRO A 272 -5.52 27.12 -13.70
CA PRO A 272 -6.73 26.98 -12.90
C PRO A 272 -6.44 26.67 -11.44
N SER A 273 -7.19 27.28 -10.53
CA SER A 273 -6.99 27.17 -9.07
C SER A 273 -7.24 25.76 -8.49
N THR A 274 -7.92 24.88 -9.22
CA THR A 274 -8.20 23.49 -8.84
C THR A 274 -8.00 22.57 -10.04
N ILE A 275 -7.26 21.46 -9.87
CA ILE A 275 -7.04 20.47 -10.93
C ILE A 275 -7.71 19.14 -10.56
N ARG A 276 -8.65 18.69 -11.41
CA ARG A 276 -9.24 17.35 -11.33
C ARG A 276 -8.32 16.33 -11.99
N LEU A 277 -7.57 15.59 -11.17
CA LEU A 277 -6.67 14.55 -11.62
C LEU A 277 -7.45 13.35 -12.19
N ARG A 278 -6.95 12.81 -13.30
CA ARG A 278 -7.41 11.54 -13.90
C ARG A 278 -6.53 10.40 -13.38
N SER A 279 -7.12 9.21 -13.21
CA SER A 279 -6.36 8.05 -12.77
C SER A 279 -5.23 7.68 -13.75
N PHE A 280 -4.09 7.32 -13.18
CA PHE A 280 -2.90 6.83 -13.90
C PHE A 280 -2.42 5.53 -13.25
N ASN A 281 -1.83 4.64 -14.04
CA ASN A 281 -1.47 3.29 -13.59
C ASN A 281 0.04 3.18 -13.32
N HIS A 282 0.41 2.39 -12.31
CA HIS A 282 1.80 2.05 -12.02
C HIS A 282 1.93 0.59 -11.60
N LEU A 283 2.95 -0.10 -12.09
CA LEU A 283 3.34 -1.46 -11.71
C LEU A 283 4.71 -1.40 -11.02
N VAL A 284 4.83 -1.94 -9.82
CA VAL A 284 6.11 -2.06 -9.11
C VAL A 284 6.44 -3.53 -8.91
N PHE A 285 7.56 -3.95 -9.47
CA PHE A 285 8.18 -5.23 -9.11
C PHE A 285 9.00 -5.05 -7.83
N VAL A 286 8.70 -5.86 -6.81
CA VAL A 286 9.41 -5.87 -5.52
C VAL A 286 10.31 -7.09 -5.52
N ILE A 287 11.62 -6.89 -5.37
CA ILE A 287 12.62 -7.96 -5.40
C ILE A 287 13.32 -8.02 -4.04
N HIS A 288 13.24 -9.18 -3.38
CA HIS A 288 13.80 -9.37 -2.05
C HIS A 288 15.33 -9.34 -2.06
N GLY A 289 15.88 -9.19 -0.85
CA GLY A 289 17.31 -9.30 -0.59
C GLY A 289 17.78 -10.75 -0.52
N ILE A 290 18.59 -11.01 0.48
CA ILE A 290 19.24 -12.28 0.79
C ILE A 290 18.32 -13.16 1.68
N GLY A 291 18.43 -14.48 1.59
CA GLY A 291 17.69 -15.49 2.39
C GLY A 291 16.29 -15.82 1.86
N GLN A 292 15.57 -16.73 2.51
CA GLN A 292 14.19 -17.08 2.13
C GLN A 292 13.17 -16.01 2.56
N HIS A 293 12.32 -15.54 1.64
CA HIS A 293 11.22 -14.60 1.92
C HIS A 293 9.86 -15.25 1.64
N ILE A 294 9.35 -16.02 2.60
CA ILE A 294 8.07 -16.77 2.48
C ILE A 294 6.89 -15.84 2.10
N ASP A 295 6.94 -14.58 2.52
CA ASP A 295 5.98 -13.51 2.22
C ASP A 295 6.15 -12.84 0.84
N PHE A 296 7.07 -13.32 0.00
CA PHE A 296 7.14 -13.00 -1.43
C PHE A 296 6.39 -14.00 -2.33
N ARG A 297 5.91 -15.12 -1.78
CA ARG A 297 5.14 -16.14 -2.51
C ARG A 297 3.73 -15.64 -2.90
N ASP A 298 3.43 -15.68 -4.20
CA ASP A 298 2.09 -15.35 -4.72
C ASP A 298 1.06 -16.46 -4.40
N GLY A 299 0.20 -16.24 -3.38
CA GLY A 299 -1.11 -16.92 -3.31
C GLY A 299 -1.54 -17.56 -2.00
N GLU A 300 -0.79 -17.45 -0.89
CA GLU A 300 -1.16 -18.06 0.40
C GLU A 300 -2.20 -17.25 1.21
N PHE A 301 -3.34 -16.90 0.57
CA PHE A 301 -4.56 -16.45 1.24
C PHE A 301 -5.80 -17.06 0.57
N LYS A 302 -6.44 -18.05 1.23
CA LYS A 302 -7.68 -18.70 0.78
C LYS A 302 -8.56 -19.13 1.96
N SER A 303 -9.45 -18.25 2.42
CA SER A 303 -10.75 -18.64 2.98
C SER A 303 -11.67 -17.41 3.15
N TRP A 304 -12.96 -17.67 3.37
CA TRP A 304 -13.91 -16.76 4.01
C TRP A 304 -13.76 -16.76 5.55
N THR A 305 -12.95 -17.65 6.11
CA THR A 305 -12.65 -17.77 7.55
C THR A 305 -11.28 -17.19 7.87
N GLU A 306 -11.17 -16.49 9.00
CA GLU A 306 -10.07 -15.56 9.35
C GLU A 306 -8.72 -16.24 9.74
N GLN A 307 -8.20 -17.15 8.92
CA GLN A 307 -6.81 -17.61 9.04
C GLN A 307 -5.90 -16.76 8.18
N THR A 308 -5.25 -15.78 8.82
CA THR A 308 -4.23 -14.94 8.20
C THR A 308 -2.99 -15.75 7.85
N GLY A 309 -2.48 -15.55 6.63
CA GLY A 309 -1.14 -16.00 6.24
C GLY A 309 -0.06 -15.33 7.10
N ILE A 310 1.15 -15.90 7.06
CA ILE A 310 2.27 -15.53 7.95
C ILE A 310 2.63 -14.04 7.77
N GLU A 311 2.68 -13.30 8.88
CA GLU A 311 3.09 -11.89 8.87
C GLU A 311 4.57 -11.77 8.51
N GLY A 312 4.89 -10.88 7.57
CA GLY A 312 6.24 -10.71 7.01
C GLY A 312 6.56 -9.27 6.62
N GLY A 313 7.83 -9.01 6.33
CA GLY A 313 8.34 -7.67 6.01
C GLY A 313 7.73 -7.06 4.74
N ASN A 314 7.46 -7.87 3.72
CA ASN A 314 6.77 -7.48 2.49
C ASN A 314 5.32 -7.08 2.77
N HIS A 315 4.60 -7.83 3.62
CA HIS A 315 3.23 -7.52 3.98
C HIS A 315 3.14 -6.19 4.74
N ALA A 316 3.98 -5.98 5.76
CA ALA A 316 4.05 -4.72 6.50
C ALA A 316 4.43 -3.53 5.59
N PHE A 317 5.42 -3.70 4.71
CA PHE A 317 5.84 -2.71 3.71
C PHE A 317 4.67 -2.31 2.78
N ARG A 318 3.95 -3.29 2.23
CA ARG A 318 2.78 -3.07 1.35
C ARG A 318 1.61 -2.43 2.10
N ASP A 319 1.41 -2.76 3.38
CA ASP A 319 0.42 -2.13 4.25
C ASP A 319 0.73 -0.65 4.55
N ILE A 320 2.01 -0.27 4.74
CA ILE A 320 2.44 1.12 4.86
C ILE A 320 2.16 1.87 3.55
N PHE A 321 2.46 1.27 2.39
CA PHE A 321 2.13 1.83 1.08
C PHE A 321 0.63 2.12 0.92
N ARG A 322 -0.24 1.14 1.24
CA ARG A 322 -1.69 1.36 1.20
C ARG A 322 -2.12 2.46 2.19
N GLY A 323 -1.69 2.37 3.45
CA GLY A 323 -2.07 3.34 4.48
C GLY A 323 -1.65 4.78 4.14
N MET A 324 -0.51 4.95 3.45
CA MET A 324 -0.07 6.26 2.98
C MET A 324 -0.81 6.73 1.72
N LEU A 325 -1.19 5.82 0.81
CA LEU A 325 -2.08 6.10 -0.33
C LEU A 325 -3.51 6.49 0.09
N GLU A 326 -4.00 5.90 1.18
CA GLU A 326 -5.32 6.16 1.78
C GLU A 326 -5.38 7.46 2.58
N THR A 327 -4.23 7.99 3.05
CA THR A 327 -4.18 9.18 3.92
C THR A 327 -3.47 10.38 3.30
N THR A 328 -2.20 10.24 2.93
CA THR A 328 -1.33 11.35 2.52
C THR A 328 -1.43 11.63 1.02
N PHE A 329 -1.68 10.59 0.23
CA PHE A 329 -1.90 10.70 -1.22
C PHE A 329 -3.39 10.50 -1.59
N GLN A 330 -4.31 10.79 -0.65
CA GLN A 330 -5.76 10.64 -0.81
C GLN A 330 -6.36 11.48 -1.96
N ASP A 331 -5.68 12.54 -2.40
CA ASP A 331 -6.08 13.37 -3.56
C ASP A 331 -5.45 12.91 -4.88
N ILE A 332 -4.50 11.96 -4.84
CA ILE A 332 -3.80 11.43 -6.02
C ILE A 332 -4.47 10.14 -6.48
N PRO A 333 -5.01 10.05 -7.71
CA PRO A 333 -5.72 8.86 -8.20
C PRO A 333 -4.76 7.81 -8.81
N MET A 334 -3.74 7.39 -8.06
CA MET A 334 -2.80 6.36 -8.51
C MET A 334 -3.44 4.96 -8.44
N ALA A 335 -3.37 4.22 -9.54
CA ALA A 335 -3.72 2.80 -9.61
C ALA A 335 -2.43 1.97 -9.54
N LEU A 336 -1.98 1.68 -8.31
CA LEU A 336 -0.76 0.94 -8.03
C LEU A 336 -1.01 -0.58 -7.96
N GLU A 337 -0.23 -1.35 -8.73
CA GLU A 337 -0.04 -2.80 -8.60
C GLU A 337 1.36 -3.06 -8.04
N MET A 338 1.50 -3.97 -7.07
CA MET A 338 2.79 -4.46 -6.60
C MET A 338 2.93 -5.98 -6.74
N GLN A 339 3.98 -6.44 -7.41
CA GLN A 339 4.22 -7.87 -7.66
C GLN A 339 5.60 -8.29 -7.15
N SER A 340 5.64 -9.33 -6.32
CA SER A 340 6.87 -9.89 -5.74
C SER A 340 7.67 -10.66 -6.80
N ILE A 341 8.99 -10.75 -6.64
CA ILE A 341 9.88 -11.67 -7.37
C ILE A 341 10.64 -12.48 -6.32
N GLU A 342 10.50 -13.81 -6.36
CA GLU A 342 11.02 -14.75 -5.35
C GLU A 342 12.02 -15.70 -6.04
N TRP A 343 13.32 -15.48 -5.82
CA TRP A 343 14.39 -16.14 -6.58
C TRP A 343 15.21 -17.15 -5.75
N HIS A 344 15.10 -17.10 -4.42
CA HIS A 344 15.91 -17.95 -3.55
C HIS A 344 15.46 -19.41 -3.67
N GLU A 345 14.14 -19.67 -3.73
CA GLU A 345 13.60 -21.02 -3.89
C GLU A 345 13.93 -21.66 -5.26
N ASP A 346 13.92 -20.87 -6.34
CA ASP A 346 14.35 -21.28 -7.71
C ASP A 346 15.82 -21.74 -7.75
N LEU A 347 16.66 -21.20 -6.86
CA LEU A 347 18.05 -21.64 -6.69
C LEU A 347 18.14 -22.87 -5.78
N HIS A 348 17.51 -22.83 -4.60
CA HIS A 348 17.76 -23.79 -3.52
C HIS A 348 17.05 -25.15 -3.73
N GLU A 349 15.74 -25.18 -4.02
CA GLU A 349 15.02 -26.45 -4.19
C GLU A 349 15.57 -27.31 -5.36
N PRO A 350 15.81 -26.78 -6.58
CA PRO A 350 16.19 -27.61 -7.72
C PRO A 350 17.66 -28.08 -7.69
N THR A 351 18.53 -27.35 -6.99
CA THR A 351 19.95 -27.70 -6.85
C THR A 351 20.22 -28.57 -5.63
N GLY A 352 19.36 -28.49 -4.60
CA GLY A 352 19.55 -29.18 -3.32
C GLY A 352 20.71 -28.63 -2.48
N LEU A 353 21.11 -27.37 -2.71
CA LEU A 353 22.25 -26.72 -2.06
C LEU A 353 22.23 -26.84 -0.53
N ASP A 354 21.08 -26.71 0.11
CA ASP A 354 20.94 -26.80 1.58
C ASP A 354 21.36 -28.17 2.10
N ASN A 355 20.89 -29.25 1.47
CA ASN A 355 21.26 -30.62 1.84
C ASN A 355 22.77 -30.87 1.70
N ILE A 356 23.44 -30.14 0.81
CA ILE A 356 24.89 -30.18 0.63
C ILE A 356 25.59 -29.32 1.71
N PHE A 357 25.07 -28.14 2.01
CA PHE A 357 25.57 -27.24 3.06
C PHE A 357 25.48 -27.88 4.45
N ASP A 358 24.36 -28.53 4.75
CA ASP A 358 24.10 -29.26 5.99
C ASP A 358 25.02 -30.49 6.10
N LEU A 359 25.35 -31.15 4.98
CA LEU A 359 26.27 -32.30 4.92
C LEU A 359 27.75 -31.91 5.08
N ILE A 360 28.17 -30.74 4.58
CA ILE A 360 29.56 -30.25 4.74
C ILE A 360 29.76 -29.43 6.01
N SER A 361 28.68 -29.08 6.71
CA SER A 361 28.73 -28.42 8.01
C SER A 361 29.36 -29.36 9.06
N PRO A 362 30.40 -28.92 9.79
CA PRO A 362 30.93 -29.69 10.92
C PRO A 362 29.93 -29.84 12.07
N GLU A 363 30.32 -30.46 13.18
CA GLU A 363 29.48 -30.43 14.39
C GLU A 363 29.56 -29.06 15.11
N GLY A 364 28.55 -28.76 15.94
CA GLY A 364 28.48 -27.54 16.77
C GLY A 364 28.13 -26.22 16.04
N ALA A 365 27.79 -25.18 16.81
CA ALA A 365 27.53 -23.81 16.34
C ALA A 365 26.48 -23.65 15.20
N SER A 366 25.41 -24.47 15.22
CA SER A 366 24.34 -24.49 14.22
C SER A 366 23.79 -23.10 13.87
N VAL A 367 23.41 -22.29 14.88
CA VAL A 367 22.84 -20.94 14.68
C VAL A 367 23.71 -20.04 13.79
N ILE A 368 25.04 -20.12 13.91
CA ILE A 368 25.96 -19.33 13.09
C ILE A 368 26.02 -19.89 11.65
N ARG A 369 25.81 -21.19 11.46
CA ARG A 369 25.84 -21.81 10.12
C ARG A 369 24.53 -21.66 9.38
N GLU A 370 23.40 -21.75 10.07
CA GLU A 370 22.09 -21.37 9.52
C GLU A 370 22.12 -19.90 9.10
N PHE A 371 22.64 -19.00 9.95
CA PHE A 371 22.84 -17.60 9.56
C PHE A 371 23.74 -17.44 8.32
N ASN A 372 24.83 -18.22 8.17
CA ASN A 372 25.67 -18.14 6.98
C ASN A 372 24.99 -18.70 5.71
N LYS A 373 24.23 -19.79 5.85
CA LYS A 373 23.41 -20.42 4.80
C LYS A 373 22.35 -19.46 4.28
N GLU A 374 21.54 -18.93 5.19
CA GLU A 374 20.48 -17.93 4.94
C GLU A 374 21.01 -16.53 4.62
N THR A 375 22.33 -16.27 4.73
CA THR A 375 22.88 -14.93 4.41
C THR A 375 24.10 -14.87 3.50
N PHE A 376 25.27 -15.29 3.98
CA PHE A 376 26.53 -15.05 3.29
C PHE A 376 26.66 -15.89 2.01
N MET A 377 26.06 -17.08 1.97
CA MET A 377 26.17 -18.01 0.85
C MET A 377 25.50 -17.49 -0.43
N ASP A 378 24.35 -16.81 -0.34
CA ASP A 378 23.64 -16.22 -1.49
C ASP A 378 24.54 -15.29 -2.32
N VAL A 379 25.36 -14.47 -1.65
CA VAL A 379 26.30 -13.55 -2.30
C VAL A 379 27.39 -14.34 -3.04
N LEU A 380 27.87 -15.44 -2.46
CA LEU A 380 28.87 -16.33 -3.10
C LEU A 380 28.28 -17.12 -4.28
N TYR A 381 27.03 -17.59 -4.16
CA TYR A 381 26.31 -18.23 -5.25
C TYR A 381 26.13 -17.26 -6.41
N TYR A 382 25.65 -16.04 -6.15
CA TYR A 382 25.46 -15.01 -7.17
C TYR A 382 26.78 -14.54 -7.83
N LEU A 383 27.89 -14.47 -7.08
CA LEU A 383 29.21 -14.20 -7.65
C LEU A 383 29.78 -15.36 -8.48
N SER A 384 29.27 -16.59 -8.31
CA SER A 384 29.72 -17.76 -9.08
C SER A 384 29.11 -17.77 -10.51
N PRO A 385 29.84 -18.23 -11.54
CA PRO A 385 29.30 -18.29 -12.90
C PRO A 385 28.07 -19.21 -13.03
N ARG A 386 28.05 -20.35 -12.30
CA ARG A 386 26.97 -21.34 -12.42
C ARG A 386 25.69 -20.90 -11.71
N TYR A 387 25.77 -20.53 -10.44
CA TYR A 387 24.59 -20.16 -9.66
C TYR A 387 24.14 -18.72 -9.97
N GLY A 388 25.07 -17.81 -10.29
CA GLY A 388 24.75 -16.48 -10.79
C GLY A 388 23.93 -16.49 -12.09
N GLN A 389 24.21 -17.41 -13.02
CA GLN A 389 23.37 -17.62 -14.20
C GLN A 389 21.94 -18.04 -13.83
N LEU A 390 21.78 -19.01 -12.92
CA LEU A 390 20.45 -19.48 -12.48
C LEU A 390 19.63 -18.35 -11.83
N ILE A 391 20.26 -17.53 -10.99
CA ILE A 391 19.62 -16.38 -10.32
C ILE A 391 19.21 -15.31 -11.35
N VAL A 392 20.09 -14.98 -12.30
CA VAL A 392 19.80 -14.01 -13.37
C VAL A 392 18.69 -14.51 -14.28
N ASP A 393 18.71 -15.79 -14.67
CA ASP A 393 17.67 -16.39 -15.50
C ASP A 393 16.33 -16.43 -14.75
N SER A 394 16.30 -16.86 -13.49
CA SER A 394 15.10 -16.86 -12.63
C SER A 394 14.48 -15.46 -12.53
N VAL A 395 15.23 -14.46 -12.06
CA VAL A 395 14.72 -13.10 -11.86
C VAL A 395 14.28 -12.47 -13.19
N THR A 396 15.04 -12.66 -14.26
CA THR A 396 14.69 -12.11 -15.58
C THR A 396 13.45 -12.79 -16.17
N GLN A 397 13.33 -14.11 -16.04
CA GLN A 397 12.18 -14.89 -16.50
C GLN A 397 10.93 -14.53 -15.71
N GLN A 398 11.00 -14.44 -14.38
CA GLN A 398 9.86 -14.04 -13.54
C GLN A 398 9.39 -12.61 -13.86
N LEU A 399 10.31 -11.66 -14.02
CA LEU A 399 9.98 -10.28 -14.40
C LEU A 399 9.25 -10.22 -15.75
N ASN A 400 9.77 -10.92 -16.76
CA ASN A 400 9.16 -10.97 -18.10
C ASN A 400 7.82 -11.71 -18.10
N ASP A 401 7.72 -12.87 -17.44
CA ASP A 401 6.48 -13.65 -17.39
C ASP A 401 5.38 -12.95 -16.60
N LYS A 402 5.69 -12.38 -15.43
CA LYS A 402 4.70 -11.61 -14.64
C LYS A 402 4.27 -10.35 -15.38
N TYR A 403 5.17 -9.64 -16.06
CA TYR A 403 4.79 -8.52 -16.94
C TYR A 403 3.88 -8.98 -18.10
N ARG A 404 4.19 -10.10 -18.76
CA ARG A 404 3.40 -10.61 -19.89
C ARG A 404 2.01 -11.09 -19.45
N ILE A 405 1.91 -11.77 -18.32
CA ILE A 405 0.64 -12.12 -17.65
C ILE A 405 -0.13 -10.84 -17.34
N PHE A 406 0.48 -9.89 -16.64
CA PHE A 406 -0.13 -8.60 -16.28
C PHE A 406 -0.65 -7.83 -17.50
N MET A 407 0.07 -7.81 -18.63
CA MET A 407 -0.37 -7.13 -19.85
C MET A 407 -1.47 -7.86 -20.62
N ASN A 408 -1.49 -9.21 -20.58
CA ASN A 408 -2.61 -10.01 -21.08
C ASN A 408 -3.88 -9.78 -20.24
N GLU A 409 -3.71 -9.67 -18.92
CA GLU A 409 -4.76 -9.41 -17.94
C GLU A 409 -5.29 -7.96 -17.94
N HIS A 410 -4.46 -7.01 -18.37
CA HIS A 410 -4.81 -5.59 -18.45
C HIS A 410 -4.72 -5.04 -19.89
N PRO A 411 -5.55 -5.52 -20.86
CA PRO A 411 -5.45 -5.05 -22.25
C PRO A 411 -5.66 -3.53 -22.37
N SER A 412 -4.71 -2.85 -23.02
CA SER A 412 -4.64 -1.37 -23.14
C SER A 412 -4.17 -0.63 -21.88
N TRP A 413 -3.44 -1.28 -20.98
CA TRP A 413 -2.71 -0.61 -19.89
C TRP A 413 -1.70 0.40 -20.43
N ASP A 414 -1.74 1.63 -19.91
CA ASP A 414 -0.92 2.78 -20.35
C ASP A 414 -0.02 3.36 -19.23
N GLY A 415 0.29 2.53 -18.23
CA GLY A 415 1.02 2.92 -17.03
C GLY A 415 2.55 2.92 -17.15
N LYS A 416 3.21 3.02 -15.99
CA LYS A 416 4.67 2.92 -15.85
C LYS A 416 5.08 1.74 -14.99
N VAL A 417 6.19 1.10 -15.36
CA VAL A 417 6.79 -0.01 -14.59
C VAL A 417 7.96 0.53 -13.77
N SER A 418 8.20 -0.01 -12.59
CA SER A 418 9.35 0.32 -11.74
C SER A 418 9.81 -0.89 -10.94
N ILE A 419 11.07 -0.90 -10.52
CA ILE A 419 11.67 -1.96 -9.69
C ILE A 419 12.04 -1.36 -8.35
N PHE A 420 11.53 -1.93 -7.26
CA PHE A 420 12.00 -1.71 -5.90
C PHE A 420 12.75 -2.98 -5.47
N ALA A 421 14.06 -2.87 -5.25
CA ALA A 421 14.88 -4.03 -4.95
C ALA A 421 15.75 -3.79 -3.72
N HIS A 422 15.72 -4.74 -2.79
CA HIS A 422 16.49 -4.68 -1.54
C HIS A 422 17.81 -5.46 -1.67
N SER A 423 18.86 -5.00 -1.00
CA SER A 423 20.11 -5.74 -0.78
C SER A 423 20.64 -6.43 -2.06
N LEU A 424 20.89 -7.74 -2.05
CA LEU A 424 21.36 -8.52 -3.20
C LEU A 424 20.43 -8.42 -4.42
N GLY A 425 19.11 -8.37 -4.23
CA GLY A 425 18.12 -8.13 -5.29
C GLY A 425 18.38 -6.83 -6.05
N SER A 426 18.92 -5.80 -5.39
CA SER A 426 19.33 -4.56 -6.06
C SER A 426 20.61 -4.72 -6.91
N MET A 427 21.51 -5.62 -6.55
CA MET A 427 22.66 -5.95 -7.39
C MET A 427 22.24 -6.76 -8.61
N ILE A 428 21.35 -7.75 -8.43
CA ILE A 428 20.76 -8.54 -9.51
C ILE A 428 20.03 -7.61 -10.50
N SER A 429 19.22 -6.68 -9.99
CA SER A 429 18.54 -5.65 -10.78
C SER A 429 19.51 -4.73 -11.51
N TYR A 430 20.57 -4.27 -10.85
CA TYR A 430 21.58 -3.40 -11.46
C TYR A 430 22.31 -4.10 -12.61
N ASP A 431 22.71 -5.35 -12.43
CA ASP A 431 23.39 -6.11 -13.50
C ASP A 431 22.45 -6.39 -14.68
N ILE A 432 21.20 -6.83 -14.43
CA ILE A 432 20.18 -7.03 -15.48
C ILE A 432 19.92 -5.73 -16.27
N LEU A 433 19.90 -4.58 -15.61
CA LEU A 433 19.64 -3.29 -16.25
C LEU A 433 20.89 -2.64 -16.88
N THR A 434 22.10 -3.13 -16.61
CA THR A 434 23.35 -2.58 -17.19
C THR A 434 23.95 -3.45 -18.29
N HIS A 435 23.42 -4.65 -18.52
CA HIS A 435 23.81 -5.53 -19.62
C HIS A 435 22.71 -5.53 -20.69
N LYS A 436 23.10 -5.60 -21.97
CA LYS A 436 22.14 -5.73 -23.08
C LYS A 436 21.57 -7.15 -23.14
N PRO A 437 20.39 -7.35 -23.75
CA PRO A 437 19.89 -8.69 -24.07
C PRO A 437 20.94 -9.52 -24.83
N GLY A 438 21.34 -10.65 -24.26
CA GLY A 438 22.39 -11.53 -24.78
C GLY A 438 23.83 -11.08 -24.55
N GLU A 439 24.09 -10.05 -23.74
CA GLU A 439 25.43 -9.65 -23.32
C GLU A 439 25.96 -10.62 -22.26
N VAL A 440 27.21 -11.07 -22.42
CA VAL A 440 27.90 -11.98 -21.49
C VAL A 440 28.96 -11.19 -20.73
N ALA A 441 28.89 -11.21 -19.40
CA ALA A 441 29.82 -10.50 -18.53
C ALA A 441 31.17 -11.25 -18.38
N SER A 442 32.14 -10.58 -17.76
CA SER A 442 33.51 -11.08 -17.53
C SER A 442 33.58 -12.39 -16.72
N ASN A 443 32.58 -12.64 -15.86
CA ASN A 443 32.44 -13.89 -15.11
C ASN A 443 31.76 -15.03 -15.91
N GLY A 444 31.32 -14.78 -17.15
CA GLY A 444 30.65 -15.75 -18.01
C GLY A 444 29.12 -15.82 -17.87
N VAL A 445 28.50 -14.98 -17.03
CA VAL A 445 27.03 -14.90 -16.93
C VAL A 445 26.46 -14.13 -18.12
N CYS A 446 25.45 -14.71 -18.78
CA CYS A 446 24.68 -14.13 -19.88
C CYS A 446 23.39 -13.49 -19.34
N PHE A 447 23.07 -12.29 -19.81
CA PHE A 447 21.89 -11.54 -19.36
C PHE A 447 20.77 -11.60 -20.42
N PRO A 448 19.61 -12.24 -20.16
CA PRO A 448 18.54 -12.34 -21.17
C PRO A 448 17.90 -10.99 -21.50
N GLY A 449 17.81 -10.08 -20.51
CA GLY A 449 17.21 -8.75 -20.63
C GLY A 449 15.68 -8.74 -20.48
N LEU A 450 15.13 -7.52 -20.32
CA LEU A 450 13.70 -7.31 -20.06
C LEU A 450 12.90 -7.00 -21.33
N GLU A 451 11.64 -7.47 -21.38
CA GLU A 451 10.67 -7.21 -22.45
C GLU A 451 10.05 -5.80 -22.39
N PHE A 452 10.43 -4.96 -21.40
CA PHE A 452 9.76 -3.70 -21.07
C PHE A 452 10.70 -2.62 -20.49
N GLU A 453 10.28 -1.36 -20.59
CA GLU A 453 11.02 -0.19 -20.06
C GLU A 453 10.77 0.04 -18.56
N ILE A 454 11.83 0.37 -17.81
CA ILE A 454 11.75 0.76 -16.39
C ILE A 454 11.73 2.29 -16.24
N ASP A 455 10.69 2.83 -15.62
CA ASP A 455 10.60 4.27 -15.32
C ASP A 455 11.46 4.62 -14.08
N ASN A 456 11.41 3.80 -13.03
CA ASN A 456 12.18 4.01 -11.80
C ASN A 456 12.80 2.71 -11.29
N PHE A 457 14.07 2.78 -10.89
CA PHE A 457 14.76 1.71 -10.17
C PHE A 457 15.19 2.25 -8.80
N PHE A 458 14.68 1.64 -7.73
CA PHE A 458 15.04 1.92 -6.36
C PHE A 458 15.92 0.77 -5.86
N GLY A 459 17.23 0.98 -5.78
CA GLY A 459 18.14 0.10 -5.07
C GLY A 459 18.19 0.51 -3.60
N VAL A 460 17.76 -0.36 -2.70
CA VAL A 460 17.53 -0.03 -1.29
C VAL A 460 18.34 -0.96 -0.38
N GLY A 461 19.13 -0.39 0.54
CA GLY A 461 20.18 -1.15 1.23
C GLY A 461 21.24 -1.68 0.26
N SER A 462 21.55 -0.92 -0.79
CA SER A 462 22.17 -1.45 -2.00
C SER A 462 23.69 -1.68 -1.90
N PRO A 463 24.18 -2.91 -2.10
CA PRO A 463 25.61 -3.21 -2.14
C PRO A 463 26.28 -2.84 -3.47
N VAL A 464 25.55 -2.25 -4.43
CA VAL A 464 26.07 -1.94 -5.78
C VAL A 464 27.42 -1.21 -5.74
N GLY A 465 27.55 -0.18 -4.89
CA GLY A 465 28.79 0.58 -4.76
C GLY A 465 30.01 -0.24 -4.31
N VAL A 466 29.83 -1.19 -3.39
CA VAL A 466 30.93 -2.06 -2.90
C VAL A 466 31.14 -3.28 -3.79
N MET A 467 30.10 -3.82 -4.42
CA MET A 467 30.22 -4.99 -5.31
C MET A 467 30.96 -4.66 -6.61
N ILE A 468 30.70 -3.50 -7.21
CA ILE A 468 31.46 -2.98 -8.37
C ILE A 468 32.96 -2.87 -8.03
N LEU A 469 33.29 -2.41 -6.82
CA LEU A 469 34.68 -2.35 -6.34
C LEU A 469 35.26 -3.76 -6.09
N ALA A 470 34.53 -4.63 -5.40
CA ALA A 470 35.00 -5.95 -4.97
C ALA A 470 35.19 -6.95 -6.14
N ARG A 471 34.39 -6.81 -7.21
CA ARG A 471 34.53 -7.59 -8.45
C ARG A 471 35.71 -7.14 -9.33
N GLY A 472 36.21 -5.92 -9.13
CA GLY A 472 37.19 -5.30 -10.03
C GLY A 472 36.57 -4.68 -11.29
N ASP A 473 35.28 -4.30 -11.25
CA ASP A 473 34.59 -3.67 -12.38
C ASP A 473 35.04 -2.21 -12.61
N LEU A 474 35.79 -1.62 -11.66
CA LEU A 474 36.46 -0.33 -11.80
C LEU A 474 37.86 -0.49 -12.41
N ASN A 475 38.19 0.30 -13.42
CA ASN A 475 39.59 0.47 -13.82
C ASN A 475 40.33 1.32 -12.77
N ILE A 476 41.37 0.76 -12.13
CA ILE A 476 42.15 1.41 -11.05
C ILE A 476 43.63 1.46 -11.43
N ASP A 477 44.13 2.67 -11.67
CA ASP A 477 45.52 2.98 -12.04
C ASP A 477 46.16 3.87 -10.96
N GLU A 478 47.36 3.53 -10.49
CA GLU A 478 48.12 4.29 -9.47
C GLU A 478 47.32 4.67 -8.20
N GLY A 479 46.34 3.84 -7.82
CA GLY A 479 45.47 4.08 -6.66
C GLY A 479 44.32 5.06 -6.91
N LYS A 480 44.04 5.41 -8.18
CA LYS A 480 42.88 6.20 -8.60
C LYS A 480 42.00 5.36 -9.52
N PHE A 481 40.69 5.38 -9.29
CA PHE A 481 39.75 4.74 -10.22
C PHE A 481 39.32 5.70 -11.33
N THR A 482 38.96 5.17 -12.49
CA THR A 482 38.31 5.94 -13.56
C THR A 482 36.80 6.00 -13.28
N PRO A 483 36.20 7.18 -13.02
CA PRO A 483 34.76 7.29 -12.79
C PRO A 483 33.97 7.13 -14.09
N GLY A 484 32.72 6.66 -13.96
CA GLY A 484 31.81 6.44 -15.09
C GLY A 484 31.28 5.01 -15.17
N ILE A 485 30.81 4.46 -14.05
CA ILE A 485 30.13 3.15 -14.02
C ILE A 485 28.93 3.11 -14.99
N LYS A 486 28.56 1.91 -15.47
CA LYS A 486 27.36 1.71 -16.28
C LYS A 486 26.12 2.20 -15.52
N ILE A 487 25.30 3.05 -16.13
CA ILE A 487 24.01 3.47 -15.54
C ILE A 487 22.94 2.45 -15.95
N PRO A 488 22.11 1.95 -15.01
CA PRO A 488 20.95 1.10 -15.31
C PRO A 488 20.02 1.69 -16.38
N ALA A 489 19.50 0.84 -17.26
CA ALA A 489 18.57 1.17 -18.34
C ALA A 489 17.15 1.49 -17.81
N CYS A 490 17.04 2.60 -17.08
CA CYS A 490 15.79 3.16 -16.58
C CYS A 490 15.75 4.68 -16.71
N ARG A 491 14.56 5.30 -16.61
CA ARG A 491 14.43 6.76 -16.64
C ARG A 491 15.04 7.41 -15.39
N ARG A 492 14.91 6.81 -14.20
CA ARG A 492 15.56 7.24 -12.95
C ARG A 492 16.05 6.08 -12.11
N TYR A 493 17.35 6.05 -11.82
CA TYR A 493 17.96 5.21 -10.80
C TYR A 493 18.17 6.00 -9.49
N PHE A 494 17.67 5.46 -8.39
CA PHE A 494 17.79 5.94 -7.01
C PHE A 494 18.50 4.88 -6.14
N ASN A 495 19.47 5.31 -5.33
CA ASN A 495 20.16 4.50 -4.33
C ASN A 495 19.80 5.00 -2.93
N VAL A 496 19.16 4.16 -2.11
CA VAL A 496 18.68 4.52 -0.77
C VAL A 496 19.41 3.65 0.28
N TYR A 497 20.05 4.28 1.26
CA TYR A 497 20.79 3.56 2.29
C TYR A 497 20.68 4.19 3.69
N HIS A 498 20.93 3.39 4.72
CA HIS A 498 21.00 3.82 6.11
C HIS A 498 22.46 4.10 6.52
N PRO A 499 22.79 5.17 7.28
CA PRO A 499 24.17 5.58 7.58
C PRO A 499 25.08 4.58 8.32
N ILE A 500 24.52 3.49 8.86
CA ILE A 500 25.27 2.44 9.58
C ILE A 500 25.02 1.04 9.00
N ASP A 501 24.40 0.96 7.82
CA ASP A 501 24.24 -0.29 7.09
C ASP A 501 25.62 -0.77 6.61
N PRO A 502 26.10 -1.95 7.02
CA PRO A 502 27.45 -2.41 6.69
C PRO A 502 27.59 -2.86 5.23
N VAL A 503 26.47 -3.05 4.53
CA VAL A 503 26.36 -3.62 3.19
C VAL A 503 25.99 -2.57 2.14
N ALA A 504 25.36 -1.45 2.52
CA ALA A 504 24.88 -0.43 1.59
C ALA A 504 25.88 0.73 1.35
N TYR A 505 26.16 1.06 0.09
CA TYR A 505 27.20 2.04 -0.29
C TYR A 505 26.73 3.07 -1.33
N ARG A 506 27.41 4.22 -1.34
CA ARG A 506 27.20 5.31 -2.31
C ARG A 506 27.58 4.92 -3.73
N ILE A 507 26.84 5.47 -4.70
CA ILE A 507 27.11 5.30 -6.14
C ILE A 507 27.52 6.60 -6.85
N GLU A 508 27.11 7.78 -6.37
CA GLU A 508 27.44 9.04 -7.06
C GLU A 508 28.94 9.27 -7.24
N PRO A 509 29.82 8.97 -6.26
CA PRO A 509 31.28 9.10 -6.45
C PRO A 509 31.82 8.20 -7.56
N LEU A 510 31.22 7.02 -7.79
CA LEU A 510 31.61 6.07 -8.83
C LEU A 510 31.12 6.52 -10.23
N ILE A 511 29.98 7.21 -10.29
CA ILE A 511 29.50 7.85 -11.52
C ILE A 511 30.38 9.07 -11.82
N LYS A 512 30.66 9.92 -10.82
CA LYS A 512 31.60 11.05 -10.92
C LYS A 512 32.30 11.34 -9.59
N GLN A 513 33.64 11.34 -9.64
CA GLN A 513 34.49 11.56 -8.47
C GLN A 513 34.23 12.92 -7.77
N GLU A 514 33.78 13.95 -8.48
CA GLU A 514 33.40 15.26 -7.92
C GLU A 514 32.23 15.22 -6.91
N MET A 515 31.49 14.10 -6.82
CA MET A 515 30.38 13.92 -5.89
C MET A 515 30.78 13.39 -4.51
N HIS A 516 32.04 13.01 -4.29
CA HIS A 516 32.49 12.52 -2.96
C HIS A 516 32.33 13.59 -1.87
N ASP A 517 32.68 14.85 -2.19
CA ASP A 517 32.47 16.05 -1.34
C ASP A 517 31.00 16.49 -1.20
N LYS A 518 30.06 15.82 -1.88
CA LYS A 518 28.62 16.15 -1.79
C LYS A 518 27.92 15.17 -0.87
N GLU A 519 27.25 15.70 0.15
CA GLU A 519 26.39 14.90 1.02
C GLU A 519 25.22 14.30 0.23
N PRO A 520 24.80 13.06 0.53
CA PRO A 520 23.58 12.45 -0.03
C PRO A 520 22.33 13.25 0.35
N VAL A 521 21.24 13.08 -0.40
CA VAL A 521 19.96 13.71 -0.06
C VAL A 521 19.32 12.96 1.12
N GLN A 522 19.15 13.62 2.26
CA GLN A 522 18.40 13.04 3.37
C GLN A 522 16.91 12.97 3.03
N LEU A 523 16.27 11.82 3.22
CA LEU A 523 14.83 11.62 2.95
C LEU A 523 13.96 12.62 3.75
N LEU A 524 12.74 12.92 3.29
CA LEU A 524 11.75 13.63 4.12
C LEU A 524 11.32 12.75 5.31
N GLN A 525 11.05 13.36 6.46
CA GLN A 525 10.56 12.62 7.63
C GLN A 525 9.03 12.55 7.58
N TYR A 526 8.46 11.36 7.40
CA TYR A 526 7.00 11.24 7.28
C TYR A 526 6.27 11.85 8.48
N SER A 527 6.74 11.60 9.71
CA SER A 527 6.12 12.16 10.91
C SER A 527 6.25 13.69 11.06
N ALA A 528 7.07 14.36 10.24
CA ALA A 528 7.18 15.83 10.24
C ALA A 528 6.27 16.47 9.18
N VAL A 529 6.00 15.76 8.07
CA VAL A 529 5.18 16.25 6.94
C VAL A 529 3.77 15.64 6.92
N LYS A 530 3.45 14.75 7.85
CA LYS A 530 2.14 14.08 7.95
C LYS A 530 0.99 15.09 8.04
N GLY A 531 0.10 15.04 7.06
CA GLY A 531 -1.05 15.95 6.95
C GLY A 531 -0.81 17.19 6.09
N GLN A 532 0.40 17.38 5.53
CA GLN A 532 0.62 18.31 4.43
C GLN A 532 -0.08 17.81 3.14
N ALA A 533 -0.47 18.73 2.27
CA ALA A 533 -0.95 18.39 0.93
C ALA A 533 0.22 18.03 0.00
N PHE A 534 -0.03 17.18 -1.01
CA PHE A 534 1.02 16.72 -1.93
C PHE A 534 1.80 17.86 -2.63
N GLY A 535 1.17 19.02 -2.86
CA GLY A 535 1.87 20.20 -3.36
C GLY A 535 2.97 20.73 -2.42
N GLN A 536 2.70 20.77 -1.11
CA GLN A 536 3.65 21.22 -0.08
C GLN A 536 4.79 20.20 0.08
N LEU A 537 4.46 18.90 0.05
CA LEU A 537 5.46 17.82 0.01
C LEU A 537 6.43 18.00 -1.16
N GLN A 538 5.92 18.36 -2.34
CA GLN A 538 6.72 18.57 -3.54
C GLN A 538 7.59 19.84 -3.44
N GLU A 539 7.09 20.94 -2.86
CA GLU A 539 7.88 22.16 -2.60
C GLU A 539 9.04 21.89 -1.62
N GLU A 540 8.79 21.18 -0.51
CA GLU A 540 9.86 20.76 0.41
C GLU A 540 10.88 19.84 -0.28
N TRP A 541 10.42 18.94 -1.15
CA TRP A 541 11.27 18.00 -1.89
C TRP A 541 12.17 18.70 -2.93
N GLU A 542 11.66 19.68 -3.67
CA GLU A 542 12.48 20.48 -4.60
C GLU A 542 13.53 21.32 -3.87
N GLY A 543 13.18 21.85 -2.68
CA GLY A 543 14.15 22.49 -1.79
C GLY A 543 15.32 21.57 -1.41
N LEU A 544 15.06 20.29 -1.16
CA LEU A 544 16.09 19.28 -0.83
C LEU A 544 16.86 18.74 -2.05
N THR A 545 16.25 18.74 -3.25
CA THR A 545 16.78 18.04 -4.44
C THR A 545 17.33 18.95 -5.54
N SER A 546 17.62 20.21 -5.22
CA SER A 546 18.27 21.20 -6.09
C SER A 546 19.38 20.61 -6.98
N PRO A 547 19.30 20.76 -8.33
CA PRO A 547 20.24 20.11 -9.26
C PRO A 547 21.71 20.49 -9.04
N VAL A 548 22.56 19.49 -8.88
CA VAL A 548 24.01 19.65 -8.74
C VAL A 548 24.68 19.70 -10.13
N HIS A 549 25.77 20.47 -10.25
CA HIS A 549 26.47 20.61 -11.53
C HIS A 549 26.81 19.23 -12.14
N GLY A 550 26.32 19.00 -13.36
CA GLY A 550 26.58 17.76 -14.10
C GLY A 550 25.63 16.60 -13.80
N PHE A 551 24.63 16.75 -12.92
CA PHE A 551 23.57 15.77 -12.69
C PHE A 551 22.18 16.38 -12.91
N PRO A 552 21.26 15.70 -13.63
CA PRO A 552 19.89 16.20 -13.81
C PRO A 552 19.02 16.05 -12.55
N TYR A 553 19.32 15.05 -11.72
CA TYR A 553 18.73 14.80 -10.41
C TYR A 553 19.76 14.00 -9.55
N ARG A 554 19.58 13.92 -8.23
CA ARG A 554 20.49 13.20 -7.32
C ARG A 554 20.26 11.69 -7.35
N HIS A 555 21.31 10.89 -7.15
CA HIS A 555 21.19 9.42 -7.09
C HIS A 555 21.33 8.85 -5.67
N ASP A 556 22.18 9.42 -4.81
CA ASP A 556 22.39 8.92 -3.44
C ASP A 556 21.42 9.60 -2.45
N TYR A 557 20.62 8.78 -1.76
CA TYR A 557 19.65 9.17 -0.73
C TYR A 557 19.92 8.45 0.58
N VAL A 558 19.76 9.15 1.69
CA VAL A 558 20.12 8.65 3.02
C VAL A 558 18.97 8.76 4.03
N MET A 559 18.80 7.71 4.83
CA MET A 559 17.86 7.69 5.96
C MET A 559 18.42 8.47 7.17
N ARG A 560 17.54 8.94 8.06
CA ARG A 560 17.96 9.55 9.34
C ARG A 560 18.45 8.47 10.32
N ARG A 561 19.72 8.59 10.73
CA ARG A 561 20.27 7.91 11.91
C ARG A 561 19.51 8.34 13.17
N ARG A 562 18.99 7.39 13.96
CA ARG A 562 18.26 7.68 15.20
C ARG A 562 19.24 7.99 16.33
N LYS A 563 18.81 8.79 17.32
CA LYS A 563 19.69 9.24 18.42
C LYS A 563 20.28 8.12 19.29
N HIS A 564 19.68 6.93 19.30
CA HIS A 564 20.20 5.77 20.05
C HIS A 564 21.29 4.98 19.31
N GLU A 565 21.52 5.23 18.02
CA GLU A 565 22.54 4.54 17.20
C GLU A 565 23.94 5.15 17.35
N GLN A 566 24.20 5.99 18.35
CA GLN A 566 25.49 6.69 18.52
C GLN A 566 26.34 6.04 19.63
N GLY A 567 27.61 5.72 19.33
CA GLY A 567 28.55 5.13 20.27
C GLY A 567 28.59 3.60 20.20
N MET A 568 28.93 2.92 21.31
CA MET A 568 29.22 1.47 21.33
C MET A 568 28.08 0.56 20.84
N MET A 569 26.84 1.04 20.74
CA MET A 569 25.70 0.26 20.22
C MET A 569 25.61 0.26 18.68
N GLU A 570 26.43 1.04 17.98
CA GLU A 570 26.45 1.15 16.51
C GLU A 570 26.63 -0.21 15.82
N VAL A 571 27.54 -1.05 16.34
CA VAL A 571 27.77 -2.42 15.81
C VAL A 571 26.56 -3.33 16.03
N ALA A 572 25.83 -3.16 17.14
CA ALA A 572 24.64 -3.96 17.44
C ALA A 572 23.45 -3.58 16.54
N PHE A 573 23.32 -2.29 16.20
CA PHE A 573 22.28 -1.81 15.29
C PHE A 573 22.61 -1.93 13.81
N ALA A 574 23.88 -2.16 13.42
CA ALA A 574 24.29 -2.26 12.03
C ALA A 574 23.48 -3.30 11.24
N ALA A 575 23.36 -4.53 11.76
CA ALA A 575 22.56 -5.60 11.14
C ALA A 575 21.06 -5.26 11.05
N ALA A 576 20.47 -4.74 12.14
CA ALA A 576 19.07 -4.32 12.17
C ALA A 576 18.78 -3.15 11.21
N SER A 577 19.77 -2.30 10.93
CA SER A 577 19.60 -1.22 9.96
C SER A 577 19.47 -1.71 8.52
N HIS A 578 20.07 -2.86 8.19
CA HIS A 578 20.00 -3.44 6.84
C HIS A 578 18.60 -3.99 6.49
N SER A 579 17.80 -4.41 7.47
CA SER A 579 16.39 -4.80 7.25
C SER A 579 15.40 -3.65 7.47
N SER A 580 15.83 -2.53 8.06
CA SER A 580 14.96 -1.44 8.50
C SER A 580 14.13 -0.76 7.39
N TYR A 581 14.55 -0.88 6.13
CA TYR A 581 13.90 -0.26 4.98
C TYR A 581 12.45 -0.73 4.77
N TRP A 582 12.17 -2.02 5.04
CA TRP A 582 10.83 -2.62 4.90
C TRP A 582 9.81 -1.99 5.85
N MET A 583 10.28 -1.48 7.00
CA MET A 583 9.45 -0.89 8.07
C MET A 583 9.58 0.64 8.12
N SER A 584 9.95 1.30 7.01
CA SER A 584 10.28 2.72 6.99
C SER A 584 9.28 3.58 6.21
N ASP A 585 8.45 4.33 6.94
CA ASP A 585 7.58 5.37 6.37
C ASP A 585 8.36 6.35 5.47
N ASP A 586 9.56 6.79 5.88
CA ASP A 586 10.40 7.73 5.12
C ASP A 586 10.78 7.16 3.72
N VAL A 587 11.01 5.84 3.61
CA VAL A 587 11.31 5.14 2.35
C VAL A 587 10.06 4.96 1.49
N VAL A 588 8.93 4.62 2.11
CA VAL A 588 7.62 4.51 1.41
C VAL A 588 7.17 5.85 0.86
N LEU A 589 7.25 6.92 1.67
CA LEU A 589 6.96 8.30 1.29
C LEU A 589 7.80 8.72 0.09
N PHE A 590 9.13 8.57 0.19
CA PHE A 590 10.04 8.87 -0.91
C PHE A 590 9.65 8.15 -2.19
N THR A 591 9.40 6.84 -2.10
CA THR A 591 9.05 6.01 -3.25
C THR A 591 7.74 6.50 -3.88
N LEU A 592 6.67 6.67 -3.09
CA LEU A 592 5.38 7.18 -3.56
C LEU A 592 5.48 8.56 -4.22
N MET A 593 6.29 9.48 -3.67
CA MET A 593 6.55 10.78 -4.31
C MET A 593 7.21 10.61 -5.68
N GLN A 594 8.15 9.68 -5.84
CA GLN A 594 8.74 9.39 -7.14
C GLN A 594 7.74 8.76 -8.12
N LEU A 595 6.87 7.84 -7.67
CA LEU A 595 5.79 7.27 -8.52
C LEU A 595 4.78 8.35 -8.95
N CYS A 596 4.61 9.42 -8.17
CA CYS A 596 3.71 10.54 -8.49
C CYS A 596 4.23 11.52 -9.57
N HIS A 597 5.33 11.22 -10.28
CA HIS A 597 5.90 12.10 -11.32
C HIS A 597 4.88 12.68 -12.33
N PRO A 598 3.84 11.94 -12.81
CA PRO A 598 2.84 12.52 -13.72
C PRO A 598 2.02 13.68 -13.14
N VAL A 599 1.96 13.82 -11.81
CA VAL A 599 1.36 14.97 -11.10
C VAL A 599 2.42 16.07 -10.85
N VAL A 600 3.66 15.67 -10.56
CA VAL A 600 4.80 16.59 -10.42
C VAL A 600 5.02 17.40 -11.71
N ASP A 601 4.90 16.78 -12.89
CA ASP A 601 4.94 17.45 -14.22
C ASP A 601 3.86 18.53 -14.43
N ILE A 602 2.82 18.53 -13.59
CA ILE A 602 1.76 19.56 -13.56
C ILE A 602 2.15 20.65 -12.57
N LEU A 603 2.49 20.28 -11.32
CA LEU A 603 2.89 21.22 -10.27
C LEU A 603 4.13 22.07 -10.67
N HIS A 604 5.12 21.45 -11.30
CA HIS A 604 6.31 22.12 -11.85
C HIS A 604 5.98 23.34 -12.72
N ARG A 605 4.83 23.33 -13.44
CA ARG A 605 4.41 24.45 -14.29
C ARG A 605 3.99 25.67 -13.47
N TYR A 606 3.27 25.43 -12.37
CA TYR A 606 2.81 26.47 -11.46
C TYR A 606 4.01 27.08 -10.70
N MET A 607 4.90 26.23 -10.16
CA MET A 607 6.11 26.68 -9.47
C MET A 607 7.07 27.43 -10.40
N SER A 608 7.25 26.96 -11.65
CA SER A 608 8.04 27.68 -12.67
C SER A 608 7.47 29.06 -13.01
N ALA A 609 6.14 29.19 -13.02
CA ALA A 609 5.44 30.45 -13.27
C ALA A 609 5.25 31.31 -12.00
N ARG A 610 5.63 30.80 -10.82
CA ARG A 610 5.47 31.45 -9.49
C ARG A 610 4.02 31.81 -9.14
N VAL A 611 3.07 31.03 -9.64
CA VAL A 611 1.65 31.11 -9.25
C VAL A 611 1.37 30.14 -8.09
N PRO A 612 0.37 30.43 -7.22
CA PRO A 612 0.01 29.51 -6.14
C PRO A 612 -0.32 28.11 -6.64
N LEU A 613 0.11 27.07 -5.92
CA LEU A 613 -0.17 25.70 -6.29
C LEU A 613 -1.69 25.41 -6.34
N PRO A 614 -2.16 24.63 -7.32
CA PRO A 614 -3.58 24.35 -7.47
C PRO A 614 -4.02 23.34 -6.42
N LYS A 615 -5.28 23.43 -5.97
CA LYS A 615 -5.88 22.34 -5.19
C LYS A 615 -6.00 21.11 -6.10
N LEU A 616 -5.30 20.04 -5.74
CA LEU A 616 -5.48 18.74 -6.38
C LEU A 616 -6.77 18.10 -5.89
N ALA A 617 -7.53 17.49 -6.79
CA ALA A 617 -8.72 16.73 -6.46
C ALA A 617 -8.80 15.46 -7.31
N ARG A 618 -9.15 14.32 -6.71
CA ARG A 618 -9.57 13.14 -7.49
C ARG A 618 -10.88 13.46 -8.23
N ASN A 619 -11.07 12.95 -9.45
CA ASN A 619 -12.33 13.07 -10.18
C ASN A 619 -13.42 12.14 -9.62
N ILE A 620 -13.88 12.43 -8.41
CA ILE A 620 -14.92 11.70 -7.67
C ILE A 620 -16.31 12.21 -8.09
N VAL A 621 -17.26 11.28 -8.19
CA VAL A 621 -18.70 11.58 -8.20
C VAL A 621 -19.25 11.23 -6.83
N GLU A 622 -19.97 12.16 -6.21
CA GLU A 622 -20.53 11.99 -4.87
C GLU A 622 -21.55 10.83 -4.87
N LEU A 623 -21.33 9.86 -3.98
CA LEU A 623 -22.31 8.83 -3.69
C LEU A 623 -23.38 9.44 -2.78
N THR A 624 -24.63 9.45 -3.24
CA THR A 624 -25.75 10.07 -2.52
C THR A 624 -26.95 9.12 -2.47
N PRO A 625 -27.95 9.36 -1.59
CA PRO A 625 -29.22 8.62 -1.62
C PRO A 625 -29.96 8.72 -2.97
N HIS A 626 -29.66 9.74 -3.77
CA HIS A 626 -30.22 9.96 -5.10
C HIS A 626 -29.48 9.19 -6.22
N THR A 627 -28.32 8.62 -5.92
CA THR A 627 -27.54 7.81 -6.88
C THR A 627 -28.34 6.56 -7.26
N THR A 628 -28.34 6.22 -8.56
CA THR A 628 -29.22 5.18 -9.11
C THR A 628 -28.57 3.79 -9.01
N ILE A 629 -28.66 3.17 -7.84
CA ILE A 629 -28.05 1.87 -7.55
C ILE A 629 -28.91 0.72 -8.13
N LEU A 630 -28.25 -0.11 -8.93
CA LEU A 630 -28.78 -1.27 -9.66
C LEU A 630 -28.54 -2.61 -8.93
N LEU A 631 -27.47 -2.69 -8.14
CA LEU A 631 -27.08 -3.83 -7.30
C LEU A 631 -26.31 -3.34 -6.08
N SER A 632 -26.46 -4.02 -4.95
CA SER A 632 -25.86 -3.66 -3.66
C SER A 632 -25.50 -4.92 -2.87
N ALA A 633 -24.32 -5.48 -3.12
CA ALA A 633 -23.92 -6.80 -2.61
C ALA A 633 -22.51 -6.81 -2.00
N THR A 634 -22.28 -7.75 -1.10
CA THR A 634 -20.96 -8.04 -0.53
C THR A 634 -20.08 -8.78 -1.55
N ALA A 635 -18.78 -8.46 -1.61
CA ALA A 635 -17.80 -9.18 -2.41
C ALA A 635 -16.39 -9.12 -1.80
N LEU A 636 -15.56 -10.13 -2.10
CA LEU A 636 -14.14 -10.17 -1.76
C LEU A 636 -13.34 -9.46 -2.86
N VAL A 637 -13.06 -8.17 -2.65
CA VAL A 637 -12.38 -7.28 -3.61
C VAL A 637 -10.87 -7.34 -3.41
N ARG A 638 -10.10 -7.51 -4.50
CA ARG A 638 -8.63 -7.59 -4.44
C ARG A 638 -7.99 -6.20 -4.36
N ASP A 639 -7.28 -5.94 -3.27
CA ASP A 639 -6.33 -4.84 -3.15
C ASP A 639 -5.09 -5.13 -4.01
N ARG A 640 -4.77 -4.25 -4.96
CA ARG A 640 -3.63 -4.39 -5.88
C ARG A 640 -2.29 -3.92 -5.31
N CYS A 641 -2.33 -3.13 -4.23
CA CYS A 641 -1.14 -2.68 -3.52
C CYS A 641 -0.64 -3.76 -2.54
N THR A 642 -1.54 -4.41 -1.79
CA THR A 642 -1.15 -5.54 -0.92
C THR A 642 -1.25 -6.90 -1.58
N GLY A 643 -2.12 -7.09 -2.58
CA GLY A 643 -2.42 -8.39 -3.21
C GLY A 643 -3.56 -9.14 -2.53
N LEU A 644 -4.01 -8.71 -1.34
CA LEU A 644 -5.00 -9.39 -0.51
C LEU A 644 -6.44 -9.12 -1.00
N SER A 645 -7.32 -10.12 -0.91
CA SER A 645 -8.76 -9.90 -1.03
C SER A 645 -9.33 -9.43 0.32
N ARG A 646 -10.24 -8.44 0.29
CA ARG A 646 -10.95 -7.92 1.47
C ARG A 646 -12.44 -7.89 1.22
N GLU A 647 -13.24 -8.24 2.22
CA GLU A 647 -14.69 -8.09 2.17
C GLU A 647 -15.06 -6.60 2.07
N GLN A 648 -15.86 -6.25 1.08
CA GLN A 648 -16.37 -4.90 0.85
C GLN A 648 -17.81 -4.95 0.34
N ILE A 649 -18.59 -3.91 0.63
CA ILE A 649 -19.88 -3.72 -0.03
C ILE A 649 -19.63 -3.00 -1.34
N VAL A 650 -20.18 -3.55 -2.42
CA VAL A 650 -20.08 -2.99 -3.76
C VAL A 650 -21.46 -2.55 -4.23
N LEU A 651 -21.56 -1.29 -4.63
CA LEU A 651 -22.77 -0.72 -5.24
C LEU A 651 -22.52 -0.48 -6.72
N ILE A 652 -23.45 -0.94 -7.58
CA ILE A 652 -23.36 -0.73 -9.03
C ILE A 652 -24.32 0.38 -9.48
N ASP A 653 -23.80 1.39 -10.16
CA ASP A 653 -24.53 2.45 -10.89
C ASP A 653 -24.23 2.30 -12.39
N LYS A 654 -25.01 2.96 -13.25
CA LYS A 654 -24.93 2.91 -14.72
C LYS A 654 -23.57 3.28 -15.33
N ASP A 655 -22.68 3.93 -14.58
CA ASP A 655 -21.33 4.32 -15.03
C ASP A 655 -20.21 4.05 -14.00
N ARG A 656 -20.52 3.41 -12.86
CA ARG A 656 -19.61 3.25 -11.69
C ARG A 656 -19.87 1.98 -10.88
N LEU A 657 -18.79 1.48 -10.29
CA LEU A 657 -18.80 0.68 -9.08
C LEU A 657 -18.35 1.57 -7.91
N TYR A 658 -19.05 1.51 -6.79
CA TYR A 658 -18.63 2.11 -5.52
C TYR A 658 -18.25 1.02 -4.51
N PHE A 659 -17.20 1.25 -3.75
CA PHE A 659 -16.59 0.31 -2.81
C PHE A 659 -16.61 0.91 -1.41
N LEU A 660 -17.20 0.18 -0.45
CA LEU A 660 -17.46 0.67 0.89
C LEU A 660 -16.86 -0.32 1.91
N PRO A 661 -16.02 0.15 2.85
CA PRO A 661 -15.14 -0.74 3.62
C PRO A 661 -15.86 -1.49 4.75
N ARG A 662 -16.99 -0.97 5.27
CA ARG A 662 -17.75 -1.61 6.37
C ARG A 662 -19.24 -1.30 6.30
N LEU A 663 -20.07 -2.32 6.52
CA LEU A 663 -21.53 -2.15 6.62
C LEU A 663 -21.95 -1.17 7.72
N ASN A 664 -21.28 -1.21 8.88
CA ASN A 664 -21.66 -0.41 10.04
C ASN A 664 -21.50 1.11 9.86
N GLU A 665 -20.78 1.56 8.83
CA GLU A 665 -20.56 2.98 8.51
C GLU A 665 -21.62 3.52 7.53
N VAL A 666 -22.33 2.62 6.83
CA VAL A 666 -23.22 2.92 5.70
C VAL A 666 -24.67 2.49 5.96
N ALA A 667 -24.90 1.41 6.72
CA ALA A 667 -26.24 0.85 6.90
C ALA A 667 -27.05 1.57 7.98
N CYS A 668 -28.22 2.06 7.57
CA CYS A 668 -29.13 2.81 8.42
C CYS A 668 -30.13 1.87 9.11
N ARG A 669 -30.49 2.20 10.35
CA ARG A 669 -31.57 1.51 11.08
C ARG A 669 -32.90 2.13 10.69
N ARG A 670 -33.69 1.40 9.89
CA ARG A 670 -35.05 1.78 9.46
C ARG A 670 -36.02 1.60 10.63
N LYS A 671 -36.76 2.65 11.00
CA LYS A 671 -37.79 2.61 12.06
C LYS A 671 -39.13 2.10 11.55
N TRP A 672 -39.57 2.65 10.42
CA TRP A 672 -40.82 2.30 9.75
C TRP A 672 -40.71 2.61 8.24
N ARG A 673 -41.60 2.01 7.45
CA ARG A 673 -41.78 2.26 6.01
C ARG A 673 -43.28 2.31 5.74
N LEU A 674 -43.73 3.40 5.13
CA LEU A 674 -45.12 3.69 4.80
C LEU A 674 -45.31 3.58 3.29
N GLU A 675 -46.14 2.64 2.85
CA GLU A 675 -46.50 2.48 1.43
C GLU A 675 -47.43 3.63 1.00
N LEU A 676 -47.09 4.33 -0.10
CA LEU A 676 -47.82 5.50 -0.57
C LEU A 676 -48.87 5.08 -1.60
N THR A 677 -50.13 5.02 -1.17
CA THR A 677 -51.25 4.56 -2.00
C THR A 677 -52.13 5.74 -2.45
N ALA A 678 -53.06 5.47 -3.38
CA ALA A 678 -54.04 6.47 -3.81
C ALA A 678 -55.02 6.93 -2.70
N THR A 679 -55.04 6.31 -1.52
CA THR A 679 -55.82 6.76 -0.35
C THR A 679 -55.00 7.56 0.67
N THR A 680 -53.66 7.55 0.57
CA THR A 680 -52.75 8.29 1.46
C THR A 680 -52.95 9.79 1.28
N LYS A 681 -53.13 10.53 2.38
CA LYS A 681 -53.37 12.00 2.36
C LYS A 681 -52.22 12.75 3.02
N VAL A 682 -51.79 13.84 2.39
CA VAL A 682 -50.78 14.77 2.92
C VAL A 682 -51.42 16.13 3.10
N MET A 683 -51.31 16.71 4.29
CA MET A 683 -51.92 17.99 4.67
C MET A 683 -50.94 18.88 5.44
N CYS A 684 -51.22 20.18 5.53
CA CYS A 684 -50.54 21.04 6.51
C CYS A 684 -50.94 20.61 7.93
N GLY A 685 -50.02 20.75 8.88
CA GLY A 685 -50.28 20.58 10.30
C GLY A 685 -50.85 21.85 10.95
N GLU A 686 -50.83 21.87 12.29
CA GLU A 686 -51.39 22.96 13.10
C GLU A 686 -50.54 24.25 13.06
N ASP A 687 -49.26 24.15 12.68
CA ASP A 687 -48.38 25.31 12.47
C ASP A 687 -47.86 25.40 11.02
N SER A 688 -47.32 26.56 10.66
CA SER A 688 -46.83 26.82 9.30
C SER A 688 -45.63 25.97 8.86
N PHE A 689 -45.04 25.18 9.77
CA PHE A 689 -43.83 24.37 9.51
C PHE A 689 -44.12 22.86 9.54
N THR A 690 -45.34 22.46 9.93
CA THR A 690 -45.74 21.07 10.08
C THR A 690 -46.52 20.54 8.88
N MET A 691 -46.32 19.26 8.60
CA MET A 691 -47.10 18.46 7.65
C MET A 691 -47.58 17.18 8.34
N LYS A 692 -48.76 16.70 7.93
CA LYS A 692 -49.46 15.55 8.50
C LYS A 692 -49.77 14.56 7.38
N ILE A 693 -49.34 13.31 7.55
CA ILE A 693 -49.58 12.21 6.62
C ILE A 693 -50.55 11.23 7.29
N ILE A 694 -51.58 10.80 6.58
CA ILE A 694 -52.60 9.88 7.07
C ILE A 694 -52.77 8.73 6.08
N GLN A 695 -52.66 7.50 6.58
CA GLN A 695 -52.97 6.27 5.84
C GLN A 695 -54.44 5.88 6.09
N SER A 696 -55.26 5.81 5.04
CA SER A 696 -56.68 5.46 5.17
C SER A 696 -56.90 4.00 4.75
N GLN A 697 -57.02 3.08 5.73
CA GLN A 697 -57.29 1.67 5.45
C GLN A 697 -58.71 1.47 4.89
N SER A 698 -58.83 0.73 3.79
CA SER A 698 -60.13 0.32 3.23
C SER A 698 -60.68 -0.91 3.97
N SER A 699 -61.87 -0.79 4.55
CA SER A 699 -62.54 -1.86 5.30
C SER A 699 -62.73 -3.14 4.50
N THR A 700 -62.11 -4.24 4.94
CA THR A 700 -62.40 -5.59 4.43
C THR A 700 -63.75 -6.11 4.93
N VAL A 701 -64.45 -6.86 4.09
CA VAL A 701 -65.82 -7.32 4.35
C VAL A 701 -65.85 -8.44 5.39
N ALA A 702 -66.82 -8.38 6.31
CA ALA A 702 -66.98 -9.36 7.37
C ALA A 702 -67.44 -10.74 6.86
N CYS A 703 -66.96 -11.79 7.51
CA CYS A 703 -67.57 -13.13 7.50
C CYS A 703 -67.74 -13.58 8.97
N GLU A 704 -68.90 -14.14 9.30
CA GLU A 704 -69.30 -14.34 10.70
C GLU A 704 -68.81 -15.67 11.28
N THR A 705 -68.19 -15.66 12.46
CA THR A 705 -68.38 -16.74 13.45
C THR A 705 -68.10 -16.26 14.88
N THR A 706 -68.76 -16.88 15.87
CA THR A 706 -69.03 -16.34 17.21
C THR A 706 -67.94 -16.57 18.27
N ALA A 707 -67.51 -15.51 18.96
CA ALA A 707 -67.00 -15.53 20.35
C ALA A 707 -67.12 -14.11 20.99
N PRO A 708 -67.24 -13.96 22.33
CA PRO A 708 -67.59 -12.68 22.98
C PRO A 708 -66.41 -11.76 23.34
N LEU A 709 -66.73 -10.49 23.63
CA LEU A 709 -65.81 -9.35 23.78
C LEU A 709 -64.82 -9.44 24.95
N ALA A 710 -63.65 -8.82 24.77
CA ALA A 710 -62.87 -8.20 25.83
C ALA A 710 -62.39 -6.79 25.41
N THR A 711 -62.64 -5.79 26.26
CA THR A 711 -62.05 -4.42 26.32
C THR A 711 -61.63 -3.70 25.04
N SER A 712 -62.29 -2.56 24.78
CA SER A 712 -61.95 -1.60 23.73
C SER A 712 -60.55 -0.97 23.87
N ASN A 713 -59.78 -1.01 22.79
CA ASN A 713 -58.88 0.08 22.39
C ASN A 713 -59.32 0.54 21.01
N ALA A 714 -59.43 1.86 20.79
CA ALA A 714 -59.76 2.40 19.48
C ALA A 714 -58.56 2.25 18.54
N THR A 715 -58.80 1.79 17.31
CA THR A 715 -57.81 1.82 16.24
C THR A 715 -57.59 3.28 15.85
N LEU A 716 -56.44 3.83 16.27
CA LEU A 716 -55.94 5.10 15.72
C LEU A 716 -55.57 4.89 14.26
N ASP A 717 -55.88 5.87 13.41
CA ASP A 717 -55.22 5.98 12.09
C ASP A 717 -53.71 6.20 12.32
N ASP A 718 -52.86 5.59 11.49
CA ASP A 718 -51.41 5.82 11.53
C ASP A 718 -51.08 7.25 11.03
N GLU A 719 -51.20 8.20 11.95
CA GLU A 719 -50.99 9.62 11.73
C GLU A 719 -49.53 10.00 12.02
N HIS A 720 -48.77 10.27 10.96
CA HIS A 720 -47.41 10.77 11.07
C HIS A 720 -47.37 12.29 10.91
N ILE A 721 -46.99 13.00 11.97
CA ILE A 721 -46.76 14.46 11.96
C ILE A 721 -45.26 14.75 11.89
N PHE A 722 -44.87 15.58 10.93
CA PHE A 722 -43.49 16.05 10.75
C PHE A 722 -43.41 17.58 10.80
N LYS A 723 -42.27 18.11 11.24
CA LYS A 723 -41.94 19.54 11.24
C LYS A 723 -40.64 19.79 10.46
N ALA A 724 -40.73 20.69 9.48
CA ALA A 724 -39.60 21.11 8.66
C ALA A 724 -38.84 22.31 9.27
N SER A 725 -37.65 22.59 8.76
CA SER A 725 -36.84 23.77 9.12
C SER A 725 -37.39 25.08 8.55
N SER A 726 -38.16 25.05 7.46
CA SER A 726 -38.83 26.21 6.89
C SER A 726 -40.10 25.81 6.13
N MET A 727 -40.97 26.78 5.82
CA MET A 727 -42.16 26.56 5.00
C MET A 727 -41.79 26.01 3.62
N GLN A 728 -40.72 26.55 3.00
CA GLN A 728 -40.22 26.09 1.70
C GLN A 728 -39.79 24.62 1.72
N VAL A 729 -39.14 24.18 2.81
CA VAL A 729 -38.74 22.78 2.98
C VAL A 729 -39.95 21.87 3.20
N ARG A 730 -40.94 22.30 4.00
CA ARG A 730 -42.22 21.59 4.15
C ARG A 730 -42.92 21.42 2.80
N ASP A 731 -43.09 22.52 2.08
CA ASP A 731 -43.84 22.55 0.81
C ASP A 731 -43.15 21.69 -0.25
N ALA A 732 -41.81 21.70 -0.31
CA ALA A 732 -41.02 20.84 -1.19
C ALA A 732 -40.99 19.35 -0.76
N TRP A 733 -41.36 19.01 0.48
CA TRP A 733 -41.64 17.62 0.88
C TRP A 733 -43.07 17.21 0.52
N MET A 734 -44.06 18.06 0.80
CA MET A 734 -45.46 17.80 0.47
C MET A 734 -45.66 17.63 -1.05
N ASP A 735 -45.11 18.53 -1.86
CA ASP A 735 -45.14 18.46 -3.33
C ASP A 735 -44.50 17.17 -3.86
N ALA A 736 -43.37 16.75 -3.29
CA ALA A 736 -42.69 15.51 -3.69
C ALA A 736 -43.56 14.27 -3.38
N ILE A 737 -44.11 14.16 -2.16
CA ILE A 737 -44.94 13.02 -1.75
C ILE A 737 -46.24 12.98 -2.57
N VAL A 738 -46.88 14.13 -2.83
CA VAL A 738 -48.08 14.21 -3.67
C VAL A 738 -47.77 13.81 -5.12
N LYS A 739 -46.61 14.19 -5.67
CA LYS A 739 -46.14 13.73 -6.99
C LYS A 739 -45.87 12.22 -7.02
N THR A 740 -45.36 11.63 -5.95
CA THR A 740 -45.19 10.17 -5.83
C THR A 740 -46.55 9.47 -5.81
N ILE A 741 -47.49 9.88 -4.94
CA ILE A 741 -48.85 9.32 -4.89
C ILE A 741 -49.55 9.42 -6.26
N ALA A 742 -49.39 10.53 -6.98
CA ALA A 742 -49.94 10.71 -8.32
C ALA A 742 -49.32 9.80 -9.40
N ARG A 743 -48.11 9.26 -9.18
CA ARG A 743 -47.48 8.24 -10.07
C ARG A 743 -47.90 6.81 -9.75
N VAL A 744 -48.31 6.54 -8.52
CA VAL A 744 -48.81 5.23 -8.04
C VAL A 744 -50.29 5.01 -8.40
N ALA A 745 -51.02 6.07 -8.77
CA ALA A 745 -52.37 5.96 -9.33
C ALA A 745 -52.39 5.02 -10.57
N PRO A 746 -53.39 4.13 -10.69
CA PRO A 746 -53.29 2.93 -11.53
C PRO A 746 -53.27 3.23 -13.03
N ASP A 747 -52.22 2.74 -13.69
CA ASP A 747 -52.13 2.63 -15.15
C ASP A 747 -53.01 1.45 -15.62
N PRO A 748 -54.02 1.66 -16.50
CA PRO A 748 -54.96 0.61 -16.90
C PRO A 748 -54.34 -0.49 -17.78
N PHE A 749 -53.09 -0.36 -18.22
CA PHE A 749 -52.35 -1.40 -18.92
C PHE A 749 -51.23 -1.96 -18.04
N GLY A 750 -51.56 -3.01 -17.28
CA GLY A 750 -50.66 -3.63 -16.30
C GLY A 750 -49.33 -4.10 -16.91
N GLY A 751 -48.22 -3.61 -16.38
CA GLY A 751 -46.89 -3.86 -16.97
C GLY A 751 -45.71 -3.18 -16.30
N LYS A 752 -45.79 -2.87 -14.99
CA LYS A 752 -44.62 -2.47 -14.19
C LYS A 752 -44.36 -3.54 -13.14
N ALA A 753 -43.22 -4.21 -13.26
CA ALA A 753 -42.69 -5.01 -12.16
C ALA A 753 -42.43 -4.10 -10.96
N SER A 754 -42.63 -4.62 -9.75
CA SER A 754 -42.14 -3.95 -8.56
C SER A 754 -40.64 -3.70 -8.72
N ARG A 755 -40.22 -2.44 -8.59
CA ARG A 755 -38.81 -2.09 -8.34
C ARG A 755 -38.53 -2.09 -6.85
N ASP A 756 -38.95 -3.18 -6.20
CA ASP A 756 -38.34 -3.58 -4.95
C ASP A 756 -36.82 -3.56 -5.14
N THR A 757 -36.12 -2.90 -4.22
CA THR A 757 -34.66 -2.95 -4.13
C THR A 757 -34.19 -4.29 -3.53
N VAL A 758 -34.82 -5.38 -3.98
CA VAL A 758 -34.30 -6.74 -3.87
C VAL A 758 -33.13 -6.82 -4.83
N ASN A 759 -31.95 -6.59 -4.27
CA ASN A 759 -30.73 -7.37 -4.46
C ASN A 759 -29.78 -6.99 -3.31
N LEU A 760 -30.29 -7.10 -2.07
CA LEU A 760 -29.52 -6.93 -0.83
C LEU A 760 -28.94 -8.30 -0.44
N VAL A 761 -27.83 -8.65 -1.06
CA VAL A 761 -27.14 -9.94 -0.83
C VAL A 761 -26.26 -9.80 0.41
N ASP A 762 -26.35 -10.78 1.32
CA ASP A 762 -25.50 -10.99 2.50
C ASP A 762 -25.39 -9.83 3.52
N LEU A 763 -26.52 -9.19 3.87
CA LEU A 763 -26.56 -8.19 4.95
C LEU A 763 -27.12 -8.76 6.27
N PRO A 764 -26.39 -8.65 7.40
CA PRO A 764 -26.88 -8.95 8.74
C PRO A 764 -28.23 -8.29 9.09
N THR A 765 -29.12 -9.09 9.69
CA THR A 765 -30.52 -8.75 9.91
C THR A 765 -30.70 -7.50 10.79
N GLY A 766 -31.56 -6.57 10.32
CA GLY A 766 -31.99 -5.39 11.08
C GLY A 766 -31.28 -4.06 10.73
N LYS A 767 -30.31 -4.06 9.81
CA LYS A 767 -29.76 -2.84 9.20
C LYS A 767 -29.99 -2.85 7.69
N SER A 768 -30.19 -1.68 7.08
CA SER A 768 -30.58 -1.58 5.67
C SER A 768 -29.87 -0.46 4.92
N ILE A 769 -29.66 -0.68 3.62
CA ILE A 769 -29.17 0.31 2.65
C ILE A 769 -30.20 0.55 1.52
N ASP A 770 -31.48 0.20 1.75
CA ASP A 770 -32.63 0.44 0.86
C ASP A 770 -33.04 1.92 0.70
N TYR A 771 -32.17 2.86 1.07
CA TYR A 771 -32.40 4.30 0.94
C TYR A 771 -31.82 4.92 -0.34
N PHE A 772 -31.07 4.15 -1.14
CA PHE A 772 -30.66 4.57 -2.48
C PHE A 772 -31.87 4.63 -3.43
N ASN A 773 -31.70 5.21 -4.62
CA ASN A 773 -32.81 5.50 -5.56
C ASN A 773 -33.86 6.49 -5.02
N ALA A 774 -33.52 7.32 -4.03
CA ALA A 774 -34.45 8.25 -3.40
C ALA A 774 -34.91 9.36 -4.36
N THR A 775 -36.24 9.54 -4.50
CA THR A 775 -36.83 10.75 -5.11
C THR A 775 -36.59 11.98 -4.23
N LYS A 776 -36.60 11.84 -2.89
CA LYS A 776 -36.24 12.90 -1.94
C LYS A 776 -35.68 12.31 -0.64
N ALA A 777 -34.62 12.87 -0.09
CA ALA A 777 -34.05 12.46 1.20
C ALA A 777 -33.69 13.70 2.04
N GLY A 778 -33.65 13.55 3.37
CA GLY A 778 -33.21 14.63 4.27
C GLY A 778 -33.80 14.57 5.68
N PHE A 779 -33.35 15.49 6.53
CA PHE A 779 -33.78 15.57 7.92
C PHE A 779 -35.09 16.36 8.10
N VAL A 780 -35.99 15.83 8.94
CA VAL A 780 -37.17 16.52 9.48
C VAL A 780 -37.39 16.10 10.93
N LYS A 781 -38.21 16.83 11.69
CA LYS A 781 -38.58 16.46 13.07
C LYS A 781 -39.88 15.67 13.09
N GLU A 782 -39.81 14.42 13.52
CA GLU A 782 -40.97 13.54 13.78
C GLU A 782 -41.59 13.89 15.14
N LYS A 783 -42.92 13.95 15.20
CA LYS A 783 -43.67 14.08 16.46
C LYS A 783 -43.86 12.69 17.09
N THR A 784 -43.49 12.55 18.36
CA THR A 784 -43.60 11.29 19.12
C THR A 784 -44.32 11.53 20.44
N ILE A 785 -45.45 10.84 20.60
CA ILE A 785 -46.37 10.99 21.74
C ILE A 785 -45.89 10.12 22.90
N ASN A 786 -45.17 10.71 23.85
CA ASN A 786 -44.60 9.99 25.00
C ASN A 786 -45.46 10.23 26.25
N GLY A 787 -46.68 9.68 26.23
CA GLY A 787 -47.64 9.83 27.32
C GLY A 787 -48.21 11.25 27.39
N TRP A 788 -47.88 11.98 28.46
CA TRP A 788 -48.41 13.34 28.71
C TRP A 788 -47.64 14.46 28.00
N TYR A 789 -46.55 14.15 27.29
CA TYR A 789 -45.71 15.15 26.62
C TYR A 789 -45.40 14.77 25.17
N ASP A 790 -45.55 15.76 24.28
CA ASP A 790 -45.10 15.69 22.90
C ASP A 790 -43.58 15.86 22.82
N SER A 791 -42.89 14.93 22.15
CA SER A 791 -41.46 15.00 21.90
C SER A 791 -41.17 15.10 20.40
N TRP A 792 -40.39 16.11 20.00
CA TRP A 792 -39.92 16.28 18.63
C TRP A 792 -38.53 15.69 18.48
N ASN A 793 -38.38 14.68 17.64
CA ASN A 793 -37.11 14.01 17.39
C ASN A 793 -36.67 14.24 15.94
N ASP A 794 -35.40 14.59 15.73
CA ASP A 794 -34.81 14.58 14.39
C ASP A 794 -34.81 13.15 13.81
N ARG A 795 -35.17 13.05 12.53
CA ARG A 795 -35.26 11.81 11.73
C ARG A 795 -34.75 12.05 10.34
N TRP A 796 -34.18 11.02 9.75
CA TRP A 796 -33.83 11.01 8.34
C TRP A 796 -34.96 10.32 7.56
N LEU A 797 -35.70 11.09 6.75
CA LEU A 797 -36.72 10.57 5.85
C LEU A 797 -36.16 10.34 4.45
N VAL A 798 -36.69 9.31 3.79
CA VAL A 798 -36.37 8.94 2.41
C VAL A 798 -37.66 8.57 1.68
N LEU A 799 -37.94 9.26 0.58
CA LEU A 799 -39.07 9.04 -0.32
C LEU A 799 -38.58 8.26 -1.54
N GLY A 800 -39.05 7.02 -1.70
CA GLY A 800 -38.85 6.19 -2.88
C GLY A 800 -39.87 6.47 -4.00
N ASP A 801 -39.98 5.53 -4.94
CA ASP A 801 -40.94 5.60 -6.05
C ASP A 801 -42.39 5.27 -5.65
N ASP A 802 -42.57 4.55 -4.53
CA ASP A 802 -43.86 4.01 -4.05
C ASP A 802 -44.04 4.08 -2.51
N HIS A 803 -43.04 4.56 -1.76
CA HIS A 803 -43.04 4.51 -0.29
C HIS A 803 -42.27 5.67 0.36
N LEU A 804 -42.54 5.90 1.64
CA LEU A 804 -41.79 6.81 2.52
C LEU A 804 -41.18 6.00 3.67
N SER A 805 -39.85 5.97 3.77
CA SER A 805 -39.09 5.29 4.83
C SER A 805 -38.52 6.29 5.82
N CYS A 806 -38.45 5.89 7.09
CA CYS A 806 -37.85 6.67 8.18
C CYS A 806 -36.70 5.90 8.83
N TYR A 807 -35.58 6.58 9.03
CA TYR A 807 -34.35 6.01 9.60
C TYR A 807 -33.87 6.84 10.80
N GLU A 808 -33.13 6.18 11.70
CA GLU A 808 -32.60 6.83 12.90
C GLU A 808 -31.46 7.81 12.60
N ASN A 809 -30.62 7.50 11.59
CA ASN A 809 -29.46 8.29 11.19
C ASN A 809 -29.34 8.29 9.65
N SER A 810 -28.66 9.29 9.08
CA SER A 810 -28.18 9.27 7.69
C SER A 810 -26.89 8.46 7.55
N PRO A 811 -26.58 7.93 6.35
CA PRO A 811 -25.32 7.22 6.09
C PRO A 811 -24.13 8.18 5.98
N LYS A 812 -22.91 7.63 6.09
CA LYS A 812 -21.67 8.31 5.70
C LYS A 812 -21.22 7.79 4.34
N LEU A 813 -21.30 8.62 3.31
CA LEU A 813 -21.02 8.21 1.91
C LEU A 813 -19.74 8.84 1.35
N ASP A 814 -19.09 9.70 2.14
CA ASP A 814 -17.97 10.56 1.75
C ASP A 814 -16.68 9.79 1.40
N PHE A 815 -16.58 8.53 1.85
CA PHE A 815 -15.38 7.69 1.78
C PHE A 815 -15.51 6.52 0.77
N ALA A 816 -16.47 6.60 -0.15
CA ALA A 816 -16.65 5.56 -1.18
C ALA A 816 -15.47 5.52 -2.16
N GLY A 817 -14.76 4.39 -2.20
CA GLY A 817 -13.87 4.08 -3.32
C GLY A 817 -14.70 3.97 -4.61
N GLN A 818 -14.17 4.39 -5.77
CA GLN A 818 -14.93 4.38 -7.02
C GLN A 818 -14.11 3.91 -8.23
N PHE A 819 -14.73 3.09 -9.07
CA PHE A 819 -14.19 2.60 -10.34
C PHE A 819 -15.20 2.86 -11.46
N SER A 820 -14.76 3.42 -12.59
CA SER A 820 -15.71 3.77 -13.67
C SER A 820 -15.96 2.61 -14.62
N LEU A 821 -17.25 2.38 -14.92
CA LEU A 821 -17.75 1.45 -15.93
C LEU A 821 -17.79 2.04 -17.35
N GLN A 822 -17.23 3.23 -17.58
CA GLN A 822 -17.22 3.86 -18.91
C GLN A 822 -16.29 3.13 -19.88
N LYS A 823 -16.88 2.33 -20.78
CA LYS A 823 -16.19 1.54 -21.82
C LYS A 823 -15.24 0.50 -21.22
N THR A 824 -15.71 -0.19 -20.18
CA THR A 824 -15.01 -1.34 -19.57
C THR A 824 -15.22 -2.63 -20.36
N LYS A 825 -14.35 -3.60 -20.11
CA LYS A 825 -14.63 -5.02 -20.31
C LYS A 825 -14.86 -5.66 -18.95
N ALA A 826 -15.88 -6.49 -18.81
CA ALA A 826 -16.09 -7.30 -17.61
C ALA A 826 -15.88 -8.76 -17.99
N PHE A 827 -14.82 -9.36 -17.48
CA PHE A 827 -14.49 -10.77 -17.66
C PHE A 827 -15.10 -11.57 -16.52
N CYS A 828 -15.94 -12.53 -16.85
CA CYS A 828 -16.74 -13.30 -15.90
C CYS A 828 -16.29 -14.77 -15.92
N TYR A 829 -15.76 -15.25 -14.80
CA TYR A 829 -15.20 -16.59 -14.63
C TYR A 829 -16.11 -17.43 -13.74
N GLU A 830 -17.00 -18.20 -14.39
CA GLU A 830 -18.16 -18.84 -13.74
C GLU A 830 -17.79 -19.80 -12.61
N ARG A 831 -16.76 -20.66 -12.77
CA ARG A 831 -16.41 -21.66 -11.73
C ARG A 831 -15.60 -21.11 -10.56
N GLU A 832 -15.00 -19.93 -10.70
CA GLU A 832 -14.25 -19.27 -9.62
C GLU A 832 -15.08 -18.20 -8.90
N TYR A 833 -16.33 -17.98 -9.33
CA TYR A 833 -17.20 -16.87 -8.93
C TYR A 833 -16.50 -15.51 -8.99
N LEU A 834 -15.59 -15.36 -9.97
CA LEU A 834 -14.68 -14.22 -10.10
C LEU A 834 -15.15 -13.30 -11.23
N ILE A 835 -15.30 -12.02 -10.92
CA ILE A 835 -15.61 -10.96 -11.87
C ILE A 835 -14.44 -9.98 -11.90
N ARG A 836 -13.87 -9.77 -13.09
CA ARG A 836 -12.78 -8.81 -13.33
C ARG A 836 -13.25 -7.71 -14.27
N VAL A 837 -13.34 -6.48 -13.77
CA VAL A 837 -13.72 -5.32 -14.57
C VAL A 837 -12.48 -4.52 -14.93
N VAL A 838 -12.19 -4.39 -16.23
CA VAL A 838 -11.02 -3.68 -16.76
C VAL A 838 -11.47 -2.45 -17.54
N ALA A 839 -10.97 -1.28 -17.14
CA ALA A 839 -11.22 0.00 -17.79
C ALA A 839 -10.45 0.16 -19.10
N ARG A 840 -10.87 1.12 -19.92
CA ARG A 840 -10.27 1.45 -21.23
C ARG A 840 -8.75 1.70 -21.23
N ARG A 841 -8.16 1.98 -20.06
CA ARG A 841 -6.72 2.21 -19.83
C ARG A 841 -6.04 1.09 -19.02
N GLY A 842 -6.58 -0.13 -19.05
CA GLY A 842 -6.04 -1.28 -18.33
C GLY A 842 -6.05 -1.18 -16.80
N ALA A 843 -6.62 -0.14 -16.17
CA ALA A 843 -6.92 -0.19 -14.75
C ALA A 843 -7.96 -1.30 -14.51
N ALA A 844 -7.75 -2.20 -13.55
CA ALA A 844 -8.70 -3.27 -13.22
C ALA A 844 -9.20 -3.22 -11.77
N CYS A 845 -10.33 -3.86 -11.56
CA CYS A 845 -10.83 -4.30 -10.26
C CYS A 845 -11.21 -5.78 -10.37
N GLU A 846 -10.81 -6.58 -9.38
CA GLU A 846 -11.18 -7.99 -9.27
C GLU A 846 -12.00 -8.19 -8.01
N MET A 847 -13.10 -8.94 -8.13
CA MET A 847 -14.00 -9.26 -7.03
C MET A 847 -14.49 -10.71 -7.14
N ARG A 848 -14.39 -11.47 -6.05
CA ARG A 848 -15.04 -12.77 -5.92
C ARG A 848 -16.35 -12.61 -5.16
N VAL A 849 -17.41 -13.26 -5.63
CA VAL A 849 -18.72 -13.29 -4.95
C VAL A 849 -18.90 -14.63 -4.22
N LEU A 850 -19.94 -14.74 -3.38
CA LEU A 850 -20.14 -15.89 -2.51
C LEU A 850 -20.42 -17.20 -3.28
N ASP A 851 -21.36 -17.16 -4.22
CA ASP A 851 -21.87 -18.35 -4.91
C ASP A 851 -22.36 -18.08 -6.35
N GLN A 852 -22.84 -19.14 -7.01
CA GLN A 852 -23.35 -19.11 -8.37
C GLN A 852 -24.63 -18.24 -8.52
N GLU A 853 -25.51 -18.18 -7.52
CA GLU A 853 -26.74 -17.39 -7.61
C GLU A 853 -26.41 -15.89 -7.58
N SER A 854 -25.55 -15.51 -6.62
CA SER A 854 -24.93 -14.19 -6.53
C SER A 854 -24.22 -13.83 -7.84
N PHE A 855 -23.36 -14.72 -8.35
CA PHE A 855 -22.63 -14.50 -9.61
C PHE A 855 -23.56 -14.22 -10.78
N ASN A 856 -24.66 -14.99 -10.91
CA ASN A 856 -25.64 -14.79 -11.97
C ASN A 856 -26.35 -13.42 -11.84
N GLN A 857 -26.76 -13.02 -10.64
CA GLN A 857 -27.36 -11.68 -10.40
C GLN A 857 -26.40 -10.54 -10.73
N TRP A 858 -25.12 -10.67 -10.33
CA TRP A 858 -24.07 -9.69 -10.62
C TRP A 858 -23.82 -9.54 -12.13
N VAL A 859 -23.72 -10.64 -12.86
CA VAL A 859 -23.52 -10.63 -14.31
C VAL A 859 -24.75 -10.06 -15.03
N GLU A 860 -25.98 -10.43 -14.64
CA GLU A 860 -27.20 -9.88 -15.24
C GLU A 860 -27.27 -8.35 -15.07
N VAL A 861 -26.91 -7.83 -13.89
CA VAL A 861 -26.89 -6.36 -13.68
C VAL A 861 -25.82 -5.67 -14.52
N LEU A 862 -24.65 -6.27 -14.70
CA LEU A 862 -23.60 -5.70 -15.56
C LEU A 862 -23.97 -5.78 -17.05
N GLU A 863 -24.64 -6.83 -17.52
CA GLU A 863 -25.15 -6.96 -18.90
C GLU A 863 -26.19 -5.89 -19.24
N ARG A 864 -26.96 -5.42 -18.25
CA ARG A 864 -27.93 -4.33 -18.40
C ARG A 864 -27.28 -2.94 -18.58
N ILE A 865 -25.95 -2.80 -18.44
CA ILE A 865 -25.23 -1.52 -18.52
C ILE A 865 -24.55 -1.35 -19.90
N PRO A 866 -25.03 -0.47 -20.80
CA PRO A 866 -24.54 -0.38 -22.18
C PRO A 866 -23.08 0.08 -22.35
N MET A 867 -22.41 0.51 -21.27
CA MET A 867 -21.00 0.91 -21.26
C MET A 867 -20.05 -0.24 -20.90
N VAL A 868 -20.57 -1.37 -20.41
CA VAL A 868 -19.80 -2.57 -20.03
C VAL A 868 -19.89 -3.59 -21.17
N ASN A 869 -18.75 -4.06 -21.66
CA ASN A 869 -18.70 -5.22 -22.56
C ASN A 869 -18.45 -6.49 -21.76
N ILE A 870 -19.49 -7.27 -21.51
CA ILE A 870 -19.41 -8.56 -20.80
C ILE A 870 -18.75 -9.62 -21.69
N ILE A 871 -17.80 -10.34 -21.11
CA ILE A 871 -17.05 -11.43 -21.74
C ILE A 871 -17.13 -12.63 -20.78
N HIS A 872 -18.09 -13.52 -21.07
CA HIS A 872 -18.21 -14.82 -20.41
C HIS A 872 -17.00 -15.69 -20.77
N HIS A 873 -16.05 -15.82 -19.85
CA HIS A 873 -14.99 -16.81 -19.98
C HIS A 873 -15.58 -18.17 -19.59
N LYS A 874 -15.72 -19.07 -20.59
CA LYS A 874 -16.12 -20.48 -20.40
C LYS A 874 -15.02 -21.29 -19.71
N ASP A 875 -14.69 -20.88 -18.50
CA ASP A 875 -13.64 -21.43 -17.63
C ASP A 875 -12.39 -21.84 -18.41
N LEU A 876 -11.87 -20.88 -19.19
CA LEU A 876 -10.75 -21.10 -20.09
C LEU A 876 -9.50 -21.34 -19.24
N LEU A 877 -9.14 -22.62 -19.15
CA LEU A 877 -7.99 -23.18 -18.46
C LEU A 877 -6.62 -22.72 -19.02
N GLU A 878 -6.60 -21.62 -19.78
CA GLU A 878 -5.51 -21.11 -20.62
C GLU A 878 -4.49 -20.27 -19.85
N ASN A 879 -4.89 -19.59 -18.76
CA ASN A 879 -3.97 -18.85 -17.88
C ASN A 879 -3.47 -19.68 -16.66
N SER A 880 -3.80 -20.98 -16.60
CA SER A 880 -3.13 -21.92 -15.69
C SER A 880 -2.14 -22.75 -16.52
N PRO A 881 -0.82 -22.75 -16.22
CA PRO A 881 0.28 -23.12 -17.12
C PRO A 881 0.47 -24.63 -17.34
N SER A 882 -0.64 -25.35 -17.55
CA SER A 882 -0.77 -26.81 -17.48
C SER A 882 -1.63 -27.42 -18.58
N SER A 883 -2.09 -26.64 -19.56
CA SER A 883 -2.71 -27.13 -20.80
C SER A 883 -1.62 -27.44 -21.83
N VAL A 884 -1.62 -28.66 -22.38
CA VAL A 884 -0.60 -29.09 -23.35
C VAL A 884 -1.26 -29.70 -24.58
N LEU A 885 -0.79 -29.29 -25.76
CA LEU A 885 -1.22 -29.84 -27.04
C LEU A 885 -0.44 -31.12 -27.38
N ILE A 886 -1.19 -32.17 -27.67
CA ILE A 886 -0.73 -33.49 -28.11
C ILE A 886 -1.13 -33.67 -29.58
N MET A 887 -0.17 -34.05 -30.41
CA MET A 887 -0.39 -34.43 -31.80
C MET A 887 -0.54 -35.95 -31.91
N ASN A 888 -1.49 -36.39 -32.71
CA ASN A 888 -1.79 -37.79 -32.95
C ASN A 888 -1.03 -38.28 -34.22
N GLU A 889 -0.42 -39.46 -34.17
CA GLU A 889 0.56 -39.91 -35.19
C GLU A 889 -0.04 -40.13 -36.58
N GLY A 890 -1.36 -40.35 -36.68
CA GLY A 890 -2.11 -40.45 -37.94
C GLY A 890 -2.10 -39.18 -38.82
N SER A 891 -1.38 -38.13 -38.43
CA SER A 891 -1.23 -36.87 -39.17
C SER A 891 -0.01 -36.81 -40.12
N LYS A 892 0.82 -37.87 -40.19
CA LYS A 892 1.88 -38.05 -41.20
C LYS A 892 1.38 -38.85 -42.41
N GLY A 893 0.58 -38.22 -43.25
CA GLY A 893 0.12 -38.75 -44.53
C GLY A 893 0.07 -37.65 -45.59
N ASP A 894 0.50 -38.00 -46.81
CA ASP A 894 0.67 -37.23 -48.05
C ASP A 894 0.23 -35.75 -48.16
N PHE A 895 1.15 -34.94 -48.70
CA PHE A 895 0.90 -33.58 -49.18
C PHE A 895 0.36 -33.58 -50.62
N ASP A 896 -0.96 -33.78 -50.80
CA ASP A 896 -1.71 -33.21 -51.94
C ASP A 896 -3.19 -33.04 -51.59
N GLY A 897 -3.88 -32.11 -52.26
CA GLY A 897 -5.32 -31.87 -52.13
C GLY A 897 -5.72 -30.66 -51.27
N ASP A 898 -6.49 -29.74 -51.86
CA ASP A 898 -6.89 -28.46 -51.26
C ASP A 898 -8.23 -28.55 -50.51
N GLN A 899 -8.19 -28.83 -49.19
CA GLN A 899 -9.32 -28.62 -48.28
C GLN A 899 -8.87 -28.10 -46.90
N ARG A 900 -9.34 -26.90 -46.53
CA ARG A 900 -9.18 -26.33 -45.18
C ARG A 900 -10.30 -26.80 -44.25
N ALA A 901 -10.07 -27.89 -43.53
CA ALA A 901 -10.92 -28.34 -42.42
C ALA A 901 -10.09 -28.70 -41.18
N ASN A 902 -10.58 -28.27 -40.02
CA ASN A 902 -10.11 -28.52 -38.63
C ASN A 902 -8.87 -29.42 -38.43
N LYS A 903 -7.68 -28.80 -38.40
CA LYS A 903 -6.50 -29.37 -37.71
C LYS A 903 -6.42 -28.82 -36.27
N ALA A 904 -7.30 -29.29 -35.41
CA ALA A 904 -7.17 -29.11 -33.96
C ALA A 904 -6.29 -30.24 -33.40
N GLY A 905 -5.29 -29.90 -32.59
CA GLY A 905 -4.55 -30.90 -31.79
C GLY A 905 -5.42 -31.40 -30.65
N GLU A 906 -5.11 -32.60 -30.14
CA GLU A 906 -5.68 -33.07 -28.89
C GLU A 906 -5.11 -32.24 -27.75
N TRP A 907 -5.91 -31.86 -26.75
CA TRP A 907 -5.41 -31.20 -25.54
C TRP A 907 -5.59 -32.10 -24.33
N LEU A 908 -4.61 -32.03 -23.42
CA LEU A 908 -4.60 -32.74 -22.14
C LEU A 908 -4.32 -31.74 -21.02
N LYS A 909 -5.06 -31.85 -19.91
CA LYS A 909 -4.81 -31.05 -18.70
C LYS A 909 -4.83 -31.87 -17.41
N THR A 910 -3.70 -31.77 -16.70
CA THR A 910 -3.44 -32.25 -15.33
C THR A 910 -4.02 -31.36 -14.22
N LYS A 911 -4.70 -31.90 -13.19
CA LYS A 911 -4.88 -31.24 -11.88
C LYS A 911 -4.87 -32.28 -10.76
N ILE A 912 -4.21 -32.02 -9.64
CA ILE A 912 -4.39 -32.82 -8.41
C ILE A 912 -5.29 -32.03 -7.47
N GLU A 913 -6.45 -32.58 -7.11
CA GLU A 913 -7.45 -31.89 -6.30
C GLU A 913 -7.23 -32.06 -4.79
N GLY A 914 -6.55 -33.13 -4.39
CA GLY A 914 -6.33 -33.47 -2.99
C GLY A 914 -5.83 -34.90 -2.81
N TYR A 915 -6.02 -35.44 -1.62
CA TYR A 915 -5.67 -36.80 -1.27
C TYR A 915 -6.84 -37.54 -0.58
N LYS A 916 -6.78 -38.87 -0.59
CA LYS A 916 -7.67 -39.77 0.15
C LYS A 916 -6.82 -40.86 0.79
N ILE A 917 -6.97 -41.03 2.10
CA ILE A 917 -6.46 -42.22 2.81
C ILE A 917 -7.37 -43.40 2.43
N LYS A 918 -6.76 -44.56 2.18
CA LYS A 918 -7.44 -45.83 1.90
C LYS A 918 -6.74 -46.94 2.69
N GLN A 919 -7.48 -47.99 3.03
CA GLN A 919 -6.91 -49.23 3.57
C GLN A 919 -6.69 -50.23 2.43
N ASP A 920 -5.67 -51.09 2.55
CA ASP A 920 -5.42 -52.21 1.63
C ASP A 920 -6.01 -53.53 2.16
N GLU A 921 -5.75 -54.64 1.45
CA GLU A 921 -6.27 -55.97 1.80
C GLU A 921 -5.73 -56.50 3.14
N ASN A 922 -4.68 -55.89 3.70
CA ASN A 922 -4.13 -56.19 5.02
C ASN A 922 -4.59 -55.18 6.10
N TYR A 923 -5.59 -54.34 5.79
CA TYR A 923 -6.04 -53.19 6.59
C TYR A 923 -4.95 -52.11 6.82
N GLN A 924 -3.86 -52.10 6.04
CA GLN A 924 -2.83 -51.08 6.18
C GLN A 924 -3.22 -49.80 5.46
N GLU A 925 -3.14 -48.67 6.15
CA GLU A 925 -3.48 -47.36 5.58
C GLU A 925 -2.40 -46.86 4.60
N TYR A 926 -2.85 -46.28 3.49
CA TYR A 926 -2.00 -45.64 2.48
C TYR A 926 -2.69 -44.43 1.86
N VAL A 927 -1.89 -43.48 1.38
CA VAL A 927 -2.39 -42.24 0.76
C VAL A 927 -2.47 -42.40 -0.74
N THR A 928 -3.62 -42.01 -1.31
CA THR A 928 -3.82 -41.82 -2.76
C THR A 928 -4.05 -40.36 -3.08
N PHE A 929 -3.40 -39.84 -4.11
CA PHE A 929 -3.62 -38.51 -4.66
C PHE A 929 -4.73 -38.58 -5.72
N VAL A 930 -5.63 -37.61 -5.70
CA VAL A 930 -6.80 -37.53 -6.57
C VAL A 930 -6.46 -36.64 -7.76
N ILE A 931 -6.24 -37.26 -8.92
CA ILE A 931 -5.85 -36.58 -10.16
C ILE A 931 -7.09 -36.41 -11.01
N GLN A 932 -7.59 -35.19 -11.16
CA GLN A 932 -8.55 -34.85 -12.19
C GLN A 932 -7.80 -34.74 -13.52
N VAL A 933 -8.28 -35.45 -14.54
CA VAL A 933 -7.71 -35.49 -15.88
C VAL A 933 -8.77 -35.04 -16.86
N ALA A 934 -8.43 -34.10 -17.75
CA ALA A 934 -9.33 -33.65 -18.81
C ALA A 934 -8.63 -33.77 -20.17
N SER A 935 -9.29 -34.41 -21.14
CA SER A 935 -8.86 -34.52 -22.54
C SER A 935 -10.01 -34.20 -23.50
N SER A 936 -9.68 -33.61 -24.65
CA SER A 936 -10.61 -33.43 -25.76
C SER A 936 -11.21 -34.72 -26.35
N THR A 937 -10.59 -35.89 -26.13
CA THR A 937 -11.06 -37.18 -26.67
C THR A 937 -11.79 -38.02 -25.62
N ALA A 938 -11.25 -38.09 -24.40
CA ALA A 938 -11.76 -38.93 -23.31
C ALA A 938 -12.73 -38.20 -22.35
N GLY A 939 -12.89 -36.89 -22.48
CA GLY A 939 -13.67 -36.07 -21.55
C GLY A 939 -12.92 -35.82 -20.23
N SER A 940 -13.65 -35.77 -19.11
CA SER A 940 -13.05 -35.64 -17.77
C SER A 940 -13.14 -36.95 -17.01
N SER A 941 -12.02 -37.41 -16.47
CA SER A 941 -11.91 -38.57 -15.58
C SER A 941 -11.22 -38.19 -14.26
N VAL A 942 -11.25 -39.10 -13.28
CA VAL A 942 -10.58 -38.94 -11.99
C VAL A 942 -9.80 -40.20 -11.66
N VAL A 943 -8.48 -40.08 -11.62
CA VAL A 943 -7.51 -41.15 -11.42
C VAL A 943 -6.97 -41.10 -9.99
N HIS A 944 -6.69 -42.24 -9.37
CA HIS A 944 -6.08 -42.32 -8.03
C HIS A 944 -4.69 -42.95 -8.11
N ARG A 945 -3.67 -42.25 -7.58
CA ARG A 945 -2.27 -42.72 -7.57
C ARG A 945 -1.62 -42.62 -6.19
N ARG A 946 -0.95 -43.68 -5.75
CA ARG A 946 -0.03 -43.69 -4.60
C ARG A 946 1.27 -42.97 -4.98
N TYR A 947 1.99 -42.43 -4.00
CA TYR A 947 3.29 -41.77 -4.27
C TYR A 947 4.32 -42.71 -4.95
N SER A 948 4.28 -44.02 -4.66
CA SER A 948 5.12 -45.02 -5.33
C SER A 948 4.96 -45.01 -6.85
N GLU A 949 3.73 -44.84 -7.35
CA GLU A 949 3.45 -44.84 -8.80
C GLU A 949 4.01 -43.58 -9.48
N PHE A 950 4.02 -42.42 -8.79
CA PHE A 950 4.76 -41.24 -9.27
C PHE A 950 6.27 -41.47 -9.29
N ALA A 951 6.82 -42.21 -8.31
CA ALA A 951 8.24 -42.56 -8.25
C ALA A 951 8.64 -43.59 -9.33
N ASP A 952 7.75 -44.52 -9.66
CA ASP A 952 7.95 -45.49 -10.75
C ASP A 952 7.84 -44.81 -12.13
N LEU A 953 6.87 -43.90 -12.33
CA LEU A 953 6.82 -43.02 -13.50
C LEU A 953 8.12 -42.21 -13.63
N HIS A 954 8.56 -41.54 -12.55
CA HIS A 954 9.80 -40.77 -12.54
C HIS A 954 11.00 -41.63 -12.96
N ARG A 955 11.14 -42.83 -12.38
CA ARG A 955 12.23 -43.77 -12.70
C ARG A 955 12.20 -44.26 -14.15
N GLN A 956 11.03 -44.30 -14.79
CA GLN A 956 10.91 -44.64 -16.21
C GLN A 956 11.28 -43.44 -17.10
N LEU A 957 10.77 -42.24 -16.81
CA LEU A 957 11.11 -41.01 -17.56
C LEU A 957 12.61 -40.70 -17.48
N ARG A 958 13.25 -40.93 -16.33
CA ARG A 958 14.72 -40.82 -16.14
C ARG A 958 15.55 -41.75 -17.03
N LYS A 959 14.96 -42.76 -17.69
CA LYS A 959 15.64 -43.60 -18.70
C LYS A 959 15.53 -43.03 -20.12
N MET A 960 14.65 -42.05 -20.33
CA MET A 960 14.23 -41.56 -21.65
C MET A 960 14.63 -40.10 -21.91
N PHE A 961 14.97 -39.36 -20.85
CA PHE A 961 15.40 -37.96 -20.85
C PHE A 961 16.68 -37.78 -20.01
N GLN A 962 17.42 -36.70 -20.25
CA GLN A 962 18.61 -36.33 -19.46
C GLN A 962 18.24 -35.83 -18.05
N HIS A 963 19.22 -35.75 -17.14
CA HIS A 963 18.94 -35.41 -15.75
C HIS A 963 18.41 -33.97 -15.56
N GLU A 964 18.83 -33.00 -16.38
CA GLU A 964 18.26 -31.64 -16.35
C GLU A 964 16.90 -31.50 -17.07
N GLN A 965 16.41 -32.54 -17.74
CA GLN A 965 15.22 -32.45 -18.62
C GLN A 965 13.89 -32.83 -17.94
N ILE A 966 13.93 -33.42 -16.74
CA ILE A 966 12.74 -33.86 -15.98
C ILE A 966 12.81 -33.24 -14.58
N PRO A 967 11.71 -32.61 -14.08
CA PRO A 967 11.68 -31.98 -12.76
C PRO A 967 11.98 -32.99 -11.64
N ALA A 968 12.53 -32.50 -10.53
CA ALA A 968 12.70 -33.31 -9.33
C ALA A 968 11.34 -33.82 -8.82
N LEU A 969 11.28 -35.09 -8.40
CA LEU A 969 10.08 -35.62 -7.75
C LEU A 969 10.10 -35.18 -6.26
N PRO A 970 9.04 -34.53 -5.73
CA PRO A 970 9.05 -34.00 -4.37
C PRO A 970 9.35 -35.08 -3.32
N GLY A 971 10.29 -34.83 -2.40
CA GLY A 971 10.76 -35.80 -1.41
C GLY A 971 9.70 -36.30 -0.42
N THR A 972 9.94 -37.43 0.24
CA THR A 972 9.03 -38.01 1.25
C THR A 972 9.64 -38.05 2.64
N ARG A 973 8.89 -37.57 3.63
CA ARG A 973 9.20 -37.76 5.06
C ARG A 973 9.12 -39.24 5.44
N MET A 974 9.96 -39.66 6.38
CA MET A 974 9.99 -41.05 6.87
C MET A 974 8.98 -41.31 8.00
N TRP A 975 8.59 -40.26 8.72
CA TRP A 975 7.61 -40.24 9.82
C TRP A 975 6.42 -39.32 9.46
N ASN A 976 5.36 -39.33 10.27
CA ASN A 976 4.17 -38.47 10.15
C ASN A 976 3.52 -38.40 8.75
N LYS A 977 3.57 -39.50 7.99
CA LYS A 977 3.15 -39.54 6.56
C LYS A 977 1.66 -39.27 6.30
N PHE A 978 0.83 -39.28 7.35
CA PHE A 978 -0.62 -39.01 7.29
C PHE A 978 -1.00 -37.61 7.80
N GLU A 979 -0.03 -36.82 8.26
CA GLU A 979 -0.22 -35.47 8.78
C GLU A 979 -0.88 -34.56 7.71
N PRO A 980 -2.03 -33.91 8.00
CA PRO A 980 -2.78 -33.18 6.97
C PRO A 980 -2.01 -32.05 6.29
N ASN A 981 -1.11 -31.36 7.00
CA ASN A 981 -0.36 -30.24 6.44
C ASN A 981 0.75 -30.71 5.51
N TYR A 982 1.55 -31.71 5.92
CA TYR A 982 2.44 -32.44 5.01
C TYR A 982 1.71 -32.96 3.77
N LEU A 983 0.51 -33.54 3.90
CA LEU A 983 -0.23 -34.06 2.74
C LEU A 983 -0.81 -32.98 1.82
N LYS A 984 -1.21 -31.81 2.35
CA LYS A 984 -1.56 -30.62 1.54
C LYS A 984 -0.35 -30.13 0.73
N GLN A 985 0.80 -29.94 1.37
CA GLN A 985 2.05 -29.56 0.69
C GLN A 985 2.44 -30.61 -0.37
N LYS A 986 2.27 -31.90 -0.05
CA LYS A 986 2.56 -33.01 -0.97
C LYS A 986 1.66 -33.01 -2.21
N VAL A 987 0.38 -32.64 -2.08
CA VAL A 987 -0.52 -32.43 -3.23
C VAL A 987 -0.01 -31.33 -4.15
N ILE A 988 0.42 -30.19 -3.59
CA ILE A 988 0.91 -29.03 -4.36
C ILE A 988 2.19 -29.40 -5.13
N GLY A 989 3.19 -29.96 -4.45
CA GLY A 989 4.44 -30.37 -5.10
C GLY A 989 4.23 -31.43 -6.18
N LEU A 990 3.35 -32.42 -5.93
CA LEU A 990 3.02 -33.44 -6.95
C LEU A 990 2.23 -32.84 -8.13
N HIS A 991 1.42 -31.79 -7.92
CA HIS A 991 0.73 -31.11 -9.01
C HIS A 991 1.71 -30.35 -9.91
N GLY A 992 2.66 -29.61 -9.33
CA GLY A 992 3.73 -28.94 -10.09
C GLY A 992 4.57 -29.92 -10.90
N TYR A 993 5.05 -30.98 -10.24
CA TYR A 993 5.75 -32.09 -10.89
C TYR A 993 4.96 -32.68 -12.08
N LEU A 994 3.68 -32.99 -11.87
CA LEU A 994 2.83 -33.63 -12.88
C LEU A 994 2.51 -32.68 -14.06
N SER A 995 2.36 -31.38 -13.79
CA SER A 995 2.18 -30.35 -14.81
C SER A 995 3.39 -30.20 -15.72
N GLU A 996 4.60 -30.18 -15.16
CA GLU A 996 5.83 -30.07 -15.96
C GLU A 996 6.14 -31.38 -16.69
N VAL A 997 5.92 -32.54 -16.07
CA VAL A 997 6.01 -33.84 -16.76
C VAL A 997 5.04 -33.93 -17.94
N CYS A 998 3.82 -33.39 -17.83
CA CYS A 998 2.87 -33.33 -18.95
C CYS A 998 3.47 -32.62 -20.17
N LYS A 999 4.09 -31.45 -19.97
CA LYS A 999 4.76 -30.68 -21.03
C LYS A 999 5.94 -31.45 -21.64
N ARG A 1000 6.78 -32.10 -20.81
CA ARG A 1000 7.96 -32.85 -21.26
C ARG A 1000 7.61 -34.14 -22.01
N CYS A 1001 6.48 -34.78 -21.67
CA CYS A 1001 6.03 -36.01 -22.31
C CYS A 1001 5.29 -35.78 -23.63
N ALA A 1002 4.51 -34.69 -23.76
CA ALA A 1002 3.71 -34.41 -24.96
C ALA A 1002 4.55 -34.31 -26.24
N ASN A 1003 4.08 -34.96 -27.31
CA ASN A 1003 4.75 -35.06 -28.61
C ASN A 1003 6.12 -35.76 -28.57
N THR A 1004 6.40 -36.54 -27.52
CA THR A 1004 7.65 -37.32 -27.39
C THR A 1004 7.38 -38.82 -27.31
N ARG A 1005 8.44 -39.61 -27.49
CA ARG A 1005 8.45 -41.07 -27.25
C ARG A 1005 8.01 -41.52 -25.85
N ALA A 1006 7.94 -40.61 -24.87
CA ALA A 1006 7.49 -40.91 -23.51
C ALA A 1006 5.98 -40.69 -23.29
N GLN A 1007 5.27 -40.11 -24.26
CA GLN A 1007 3.83 -39.85 -24.20
C GLN A 1007 2.99 -41.10 -23.83
N PRO A 1008 3.24 -42.32 -24.34
CA PRO A 1008 2.42 -43.49 -24.00
C PRO A 1008 2.48 -43.84 -22.50
N LEU A 1009 3.67 -43.79 -21.89
CA LEU A 1009 3.85 -44.06 -20.45
C LEU A 1009 3.14 -43.03 -19.57
N PHE A 1010 3.06 -41.79 -20.04
CA PHE A 1010 2.32 -40.73 -19.34
C PHE A 1010 0.80 -40.91 -19.46
N LEU A 1011 0.30 -41.30 -20.63
CA LEU A 1011 -1.12 -41.60 -20.84
C LEU A 1011 -1.55 -42.87 -20.09
N GLU A 1012 -0.69 -43.88 -19.99
CA GLU A 1012 -0.90 -45.08 -19.16
C GLU A 1012 -0.95 -44.73 -17.67
N PHE A 1013 -0.02 -43.89 -17.18
CA PHE A 1013 -0.10 -43.35 -15.80
C PHE A 1013 -1.40 -42.59 -15.53
N LEU A 1014 -2.00 -41.96 -16.54
CA LEU A 1014 -3.27 -41.24 -16.45
C LEU A 1014 -4.51 -42.08 -16.82
N GLU A 1015 -4.40 -43.40 -16.99
CA GLU A 1015 -5.53 -44.28 -17.40
C GLU A 1015 -6.20 -43.88 -18.73
N LEU A 1016 -5.51 -43.12 -19.58
CA LEU A 1016 -5.98 -42.67 -20.90
C LEU A 1016 -5.55 -43.59 -22.06
N ALA A 1017 -4.68 -44.57 -21.80
CA ALA A 1017 -4.24 -45.57 -22.76
C ALA A 1017 -4.47 -47.00 -22.22
N PRO A 1018 -4.79 -47.98 -23.09
CA PRO A 1018 -4.80 -49.38 -22.69
C PRO A 1018 -3.39 -49.85 -22.30
N PRO A 1019 -3.25 -50.77 -21.33
CA PRO A 1019 -1.95 -51.17 -20.79
C PRO A 1019 -1.06 -51.81 -21.85
N VAL A 1020 0.22 -51.42 -21.87
CA VAL A 1020 1.16 -51.89 -22.89
C VAL A 1020 1.67 -53.28 -22.53
N PHE A 1021 1.12 -54.30 -23.19
CA PHE A 1021 1.70 -55.65 -23.16
C PHE A 1021 3.09 -55.65 -23.82
N LEU A 1022 4.13 -55.57 -23.00
CA LEU A 1022 5.49 -55.90 -23.40
C LEU A 1022 5.56 -57.39 -23.74
N GLU A 1023 5.49 -57.73 -25.03
CA GLU A 1023 5.71 -59.11 -25.50
C GLU A 1023 7.13 -59.57 -25.13
N THR A 1024 7.21 -60.46 -24.13
CA THR A 1024 8.46 -61.10 -23.71
C THR A 1024 8.98 -62.02 -24.80
N LYS A 1025 9.76 -61.47 -25.74
CA LYS A 1025 10.32 -62.21 -26.88
C LYS A 1025 11.51 -63.10 -26.46
N MET A 1026 11.19 -64.18 -25.75
CA MET A 1026 12.08 -65.27 -25.36
C MET A 1026 11.83 -66.49 -26.24
N LEU A 1027 12.77 -66.81 -27.14
CA LEU A 1027 13.22 -68.14 -27.60
C LEU A 1027 13.96 -68.03 -28.95
N SER A 1028 14.82 -69.03 -29.22
CA SER A 1028 15.74 -69.21 -30.37
C SER A 1028 16.72 -68.04 -30.67
N GLU A 1029 18.03 -68.26 -30.82
CA GLU A 1029 18.83 -69.49 -30.81
C GLU A 1029 20.18 -69.25 -30.11
N LYS A 1030 20.75 -70.34 -29.57
CA LYS A 1030 22.21 -70.53 -29.60
C LYS A 1030 22.50 -71.35 -30.84
N GLU A 1031 23.41 -70.90 -31.68
CA GLU A 1031 24.42 -71.76 -32.30
C GLU A 1031 25.61 -70.92 -32.76
N ASP A 1032 26.72 -71.59 -33.07
CA ASP A 1032 28.06 -71.00 -33.14
C ASP A 1032 28.50 -70.58 -34.56
N SER A 1033 29.69 -69.98 -34.62
CA SER A 1033 30.66 -69.95 -35.73
C SER A 1033 30.52 -68.90 -36.86
N ASP A 1034 31.70 -68.30 -37.12
CA ASP A 1034 32.27 -67.87 -38.40
C ASP A 1034 31.45 -66.96 -39.34
N HIS A 1035 31.65 -65.65 -39.21
CA HIS A 1035 32.63 -64.96 -40.07
C HIS A 1035 33.12 -63.59 -39.56
#